data_AF-A0A2J4RF60-F1
#
_entry.id   AF-A0A2J4RF60-F1
#
_cell.length_a   1.000
_cell.length_b   1.000
_cell.length_c   1.000
_cell.angle_alpha   90.00
_cell.angle_beta   90.00
_cell.angle_gamma   90.00
#
_symmetry.space_group_name_H-M   'P 1'
#
loop_
_entity.id
_entity.type
_entity.pdbx_description
1 polymer ?
#
loop_
_entity_poly.entity_id
_entity_poly.type
_entity_poly.pdbx_seq_one_letter_code
_entity_poly.pdbx_strand_id
1 'polypeptide(L)'
;GWDELVFATGSLPFLPLLPGITLPHVFAFRTLADVEGILAIDGPAVVIGGGILGVEAAAALRRHGDSVTLLHRGNWLMEQQTDAFAGEQLQILLAERGIGCVMESRIAAIDERQVLLEDGRAFAASRVVLATGVQPNKGLAERSGLACGRGILVDRRLATAQPGVSALGECCEIDGQTWGLVAPCLRQAEVLADRLCAIPGEDFSWQDSGTRLKVTGIELFSAGALRADEQDDVYTSWDPLDRHYRRLLLRDGKLRGVLLLGDCSSAAPLTALLGAHAPAPAEWLFNPSSTMQPRAAGQTTMTKPVLVLVGHGMVGHHFLEQCVSRDLHQQYRIVVFCEERYAAYDRVHLTEYFAGRSAESLSLVEGDFFAQHGIELRLSESVASIDREARVVRDAFGHETHWDKLVLAMGSYPFVPPVPGHNLEGCFVYRTLDDLDQIAARAATARRGVVIGGGLLGLEAANALKQLGLETHVVEFAPNLMAVQLDNGGAAMLREKISQLGVGVHTSKATTEIVRNEQGLQLNFADGSSLATDMLVFSAGIRPQDALARSGGLSVGERGGICIDNQCRTSDPDVLAIGECALWDNKIYGLVAPGYQMARAAAATLAGEAGSFSGADMSTKLKLLGVDVASFGDAQGRTPGCQSYQWTHGPQQIYKKIVVSADGKNLLGGVLVGDASDYATLLQMMLNGMALPKHPESLILPALEGSAPKALGVAALPDGAQICSCHNVSKGDICQAVSGGAGDMAAIKSCTKAATGCGGCSALVKQVMEYQLAGQGVEVKKDICEHFPWSRQEIYHLVRVNHIRTFEQLIARYGHGHGCEVCKPLVASVLASCWNEYLLKPAHLPLQDTNDRYFANIQKDGTYSVVPRMAAGEVTPDGLIAIGQIAKRYQLYSKVTGGQRIDLFGARLEQLPAIWRELAEAGFETGHAYGKSLRTVKSCVGSTWCRYGVQDSTGLAVTLEHRYKGLRAPHKIKMAVSGCTRECAEAQGKDIGVIATEKGWNLYVCGNGGMKPRHADLFASDLDEATLIRSIDRLLMFYIRTADRLQRTSTWMDNLEGGVDYLREVILEDSLGIGEELEQEMVRVVESYQCEWQTTLNDPQRLALFRSYVNSDEPDESVQRQTLRGQPQLAAFAAQGEPALPSRPWQAICDLDAIPQQAGIGARLGERQIALFRFGDQVYALDNLEPGSEANVLSRGLLGDAGGEPIVISPLYKQRIRLRDGRQCDGGEQAVRAWPVKVENGKVWVGNQQLLARAEAS
;
A
#
# COMPACT_ATOMS: atom_id res chain seq x y z
N GLY A 1 -33.22 -46.52 -14.18
CA GLY A 1 -31.82 -46.46 -14.63
C GLY A 1 -31.43 -45.01 -14.69
N TRP A 2 -30.17 -44.74 -14.43
CA TRP A 2 -29.47 -43.50 -14.79
C TRP A 2 -29.26 -43.47 -16.31
N ASP A 3 -29.20 -42.29 -16.91
CA ASP A 3 -28.80 -42.15 -18.32
C ASP A 3 -27.27 -42.14 -18.46
N GLU A 4 -26.58 -41.54 -17.48
CA GLU A 4 -25.11 -41.53 -17.35
C GLU A 4 -24.72 -41.71 -15.87
N LEU A 5 -23.63 -42.44 -15.60
CA LEU A 5 -23.06 -42.67 -14.28
C LEU A 5 -21.57 -42.31 -14.27
N VAL A 6 -21.12 -41.52 -13.29
CA VAL A 6 -19.72 -41.09 -13.17
C VAL A 6 -19.14 -41.48 -11.82
N PHE A 7 -18.00 -42.18 -11.82
CA PHE A 7 -17.20 -42.45 -10.63
C PHE A 7 -16.19 -41.32 -10.40
N ALA A 8 -16.29 -40.65 -9.26
CA ALA A 8 -15.37 -39.61 -8.80
C ALA A 8 -14.98 -39.86 -7.32
N THR A 9 -14.56 -41.09 -7.02
CA THR A 9 -14.36 -41.60 -5.64
C THR A 9 -13.01 -41.20 -5.04
N GLY A 10 -12.16 -40.49 -5.79
CA GLY A 10 -10.87 -39.97 -5.34
C GLY A 10 -9.86 -41.06 -5.00
N SER A 11 -9.01 -40.82 -4.01
CA SER A 11 -8.00 -41.76 -3.51
C SER A 11 -8.08 -41.95 -2.00
N LEU A 12 -7.56 -43.07 -1.52
CA LEU A 12 -7.42 -43.42 -0.11
C LEU A 12 -5.95 -43.29 0.31
N PRO A 13 -5.66 -43.01 1.59
CA PRO A 13 -4.28 -43.05 2.08
C PRO A 13 -3.69 -44.46 1.93
N PHE A 14 -2.40 -44.53 1.62
CA PHE A 14 -1.65 -45.78 1.67
C PHE A 14 -1.19 -46.04 3.11
N LEU A 15 -1.77 -47.04 3.75
CA LEU A 15 -1.43 -47.44 5.11
C LEU A 15 -0.44 -48.62 5.07
N PRO A 16 0.82 -48.45 5.52
CA PRO A 16 1.79 -49.54 5.55
C PRO A 16 1.39 -50.62 6.56
N LEU A 17 1.79 -51.88 6.32
CA LEU A 17 1.54 -52.96 7.28
C LEU A 17 2.53 -52.83 8.46
N LEU A 18 2.15 -52.04 9.47
CA LEU A 18 2.95 -51.79 10.67
C LEU A 18 2.18 -52.16 11.95
N PRO A 19 2.79 -52.87 12.91
CA PRO A 19 2.21 -53.03 14.25
C PRO A 19 1.92 -51.67 14.89
N GLY A 20 0.71 -51.51 15.42
CA GLY A 20 0.25 -50.26 16.04
C GLY A 20 -0.36 -49.23 15.10
N ILE A 21 -0.48 -49.52 13.80
CA ILE A 21 -1.05 -48.55 12.83
C ILE A 21 -2.53 -48.20 13.09
N THR A 22 -3.26 -49.06 13.80
CA THR A 22 -4.67 -48.83 14.15
C THR A 22 -4.86 -48.14 15.51
N LEU A 23 -3.78 -47.69 16.16
CA LEU A 23 -3.85 -46.98 17.42
C LEU A 23 -4.53 -45.61 17.23
N PRO A 24 -5.29 -45.11 18.23
CA PRO A 24 -6.14 -43.92 18.07
C PRO A 24 -5.38 -42.60 17.88
N HIS A 25 -4.07 -42.58 18.13
CA HIS A 25 -3.20 -41.42 17.94
C HIS A 25 -2.39 -41.50 16.63
N VAL A 26 -2.66 -42.51 15.79
CA VAL A 26 -2.06 -42.69 14.47
C VAL A 26 -3.09 -42.28 13.42
N PHE A 27 -2.75 -41.27 12.65
CA PHE A 27 -3.65 -40.67 11.67
C PHE A 27 -3.12 -40.86 10.26
N ALA A 28 -4.03 -41.13 9.33
CA ALA A 28 -3.75 -40.88 7.93
C ALA A 28 -3.64 -39.36 7.68
N PHE A 29 -3.25 -38.96 6.48
CA PHE A 29 -3.24 -37.54 6.10
C PHE A 29 -3.97 -37.35 4.77
N ARG A 30 -5.30 -37.50 4.78
CA ARG A 30 -6.10 -37.42 3.56
C ARG A 30 -7.42 -36.66 3.69
N THR A 31 -8.11 -36.79 4.82
CA THR A 31 -9.46 -36.25 5.02
C THR A 31 -9.45 -35.11 6.03
N LEU A 32 -10.52 -34.31 6.05
CA LEU A 32 -10.69 -33.27 7.09
C LEU A 32 -10.72 -33.89 8.50
N ALA A 33 -11.38 -35.05 8.65
CA ALA A 33 -11.43 -35.79 9.91
C ALA A 33 -10.04 -36.23 10.38
N ASP A 34 -9.15 -36.62 9.46
CA ASP A 34 -7.76 -36.92 9.80
C ASP A 34 -7.06 -35.69 10.39
N VAL A 35 -7.23 -34.51 9.76
CA VAL A 35 -6.60 -33.26 10.21
C VAL A 35 -7.16 -32.82 11.57
N GLU A 36 -8.47 -32.90 11.77
CA GLU A 36 -9.11 -32.61 13.05
C GLU A 36 -8.58 -33.53 14.15
N GLY A 37 -8.45 -34.84 13.86
CA GLY A 37 -7.88 -35.82 14.78
C GLY A 37 -6.42 -35.54 15.11
N ILE A 38 -5.61 -35.19 14.10
CA ILE A 38 -4.20 -34.80 14.28
C ILE A 38 -4.11 -33.59 15.21
N LEU A 39 -4.87 -32.52 14.94
CA LEU A 39 -4.81 -31.26 15.68
C LEU A 39 -5.39 -31.36 17.10
N ALA A 40 -6.28 -32.32 17.37
CA ALA A 40 -6.88 -32.52 18.68
C ALA A 40 -5.89 -33.06 19.76
N ILE A 41 -4.73 -33.59 19.36
CA ILE A 41 -3.74 -34.16 20.28
C ILE A 41 -2.50 -33.28 20.34
N ASP A 42 -2.27 -32.59 21.47
CA ASP A 42 -1.05 -31.79 21.67
C ASP A 42 0.19 -32.64 21.98
N GLY A 43 1.38 -32.13 21.65
CA GLY A 43 2.66 -32.70 22.06
C GLY A 43 3.51 -33.24 20.91
N PRO A 44 4.60 -33.98 21.21
CA PRO A 44 5.55 -34.45 20.21
C PRO A 44 4.87 -35.18 19.06
N ALA A 45 5.17 -34.78 17.84
CA ALA A 45 4.57 -35.35 16.64
C ALA A 45 5.64 -36.05 15.80
N VAL A 46 5.31 -37.25 15.33
CA VAL A 46 6.13 -37.98 14.37
C VAL A 46 5.40 -38.04 13.03
N VAL A 47 6.00 -37.50 11.98
CA VAL A 47 5.48 -37.59 10.62
C VAL A 47 6.23 -38.68 9.89
N ILE A 48 5.53 -39.66 9.33
CA ILE A 48 6.10 -40.79 8.59
C ILE A 48 5.87 -40.55 7.10
N GLY A 49 6.95 -40.30 6.37
CA GLY A 49 6.96 -40.14 4.92
C GLY A 49 7.42 -38.74 4.47
N GLY A 50 8.70 -38.58 4.17
CA GLY A 50 9.30 -37.35 3.64
C GLY A 50 8.97 -36.96 2.18
N GLY A 51 7.78 -37.28 1.66
CA GLY A 51 7.29 -36.71 0.40
C GLY A 51 6.74 -35.29 0.59
N ILE A 52 6.21 -34.66 -0.47
CA ILE A 52 5.65 -33.28 -0.42
C ILE A 52 4.70 -33.12 0.77
N LEU A 53 3.68 -33.99 0.86
CA LEU A 53 2.67 -33.93 1.91
C LEU A 53 3.25 -34.07 3.32
N GLY A 54 4.27 -34.91 3.50
CA GLY A 54 4.88 -35.08 4.82
C GLY A 54 5.80 -33.95 5.23
N VAL A 55 6.52 -33.36 4.27
CA VAL A 55 7.30 -32.13 4.51
C VAL A 55 6.36 -30.97 4.89
N GLU A 56 5.26 -30.79 4.15
CA GLU A 56 4.25 -29.78 4.44
C GLU A 56 3.55 -30.02 5.79
N ALA A 57 3.17 -31.27 6.09
CA ALA A 57 2.59 -31.63 7.38
C ALA A 57 3.56 -31.38 8.55
N ALA A 58 4.84 -31.74 8.40
CA ALA A 58 5.85 -31.51 9.43
C ALA A 58 6.07 -30.01 9.68
N ALA A 59 6.11 -29.20 8.63
CA ALA A 59 6.22 -27.75 8.73
C ALA A 59 4.97 -27.12 9.38
N ALA A 60 3.78 -27.59 9.03
CA ALA A 60 2.52 -27.14 9.61
C ALA A 60 2.47 -27.45 11.12
N LEU A 61 2.76 -28.69 11.51
CA LEU A 61 2.80 -29.11 12.92
C LEU A 61 3.82 -28.29 13.72
N ARG A 62 5.00 -28.01 13.15
CA ARG A 62 6.01 -27.20 13.84
C ARG A 62 5.53 -25.78 14.13
N ARG A 63 4.73 -25.19 13.24
CA ARG A 63 4.12 -23.87 13.45
C ARG A 63 3.09 -23.86 14.58
N HIS A 64 2.48 -25.00 14.90
CA HIS A 64 1.56 -25.17 16.04
C HIS A 64 2.29 -25.34 17.39
N GLY A 65 3.63 -25.25 17.41
CA GLY A 65 4.42 -25.26 18.64
C GLY A 65 5.00 -26.62 19.02
N ASP A 66 4.77 -27.65 18.20
CA ASP A 66 5.19 -29.01 18.52
C ASP A 66 6.67 -29.28 18.28
N SER A 67 7.22 -30.25 19.01
CA SER A 67 8.44 -30.93 18.61
C SER A 67 8.08 -31.92 17.51
N VAL A 68 8.65 -31.75 16.32
CA VAL A 68 8.31 -32.56 15.14
C VAL A 68 9.52 -33.35 14.68
N THR A 69 9.33 -34.66 14.52
CA THR A 69 10.30 -35.55 13.88
C THR A 69 9.72 -36.10 12.58
N LEU A 70 10.36 -35.81 11.45
CA LEU A 70 10.03 -36.35 10.13
C LEU A 70 10.88 -37.59 9.85
N LEU A 71 10.25 -38.75 9.82
CA LEU A 71 10.87 -40.03 9.48
C LEU A 71 10.68 -40.31 8.00
N HIS A 72 11.76 -40.59 7.28
CA HIS A 72 11.71 -41.00 5.89
C HIS A 72 12.60 -42.23 5.65
N ARG A 73 12.10 -43.17 4.85
CA ARG A 73 12.80 -44.43 4.52
C ARG A 73 13.89 -44.24 3.46
N GLY A 74 13.76 -43.21 2.64
CA GLY A 74 14.69 -42.90 1.55
C GLY A 74 15.92 -42.15 2.07
N ASN A 75 16.88 -41.97 1.17
CA ASN A 75 18.16 -41.34 1.47
C ASN A 75 18.06 -39.81 1.56
N TRP A 76 17.03 -39.20 0.93
CA TRP A 76 16.76 -37.76 0.98
C TRP A 76 15.26 -37.47 0.86
N LEU A 77 14.85 -36.26 1.25
CA LEU A 77 13.46 -35.82 1.21
C LEU A 77 12.99 -35.51 -0.21
N MET A 78 11.71 -35.81 -0.48
CA MET A 78 11.03 -35.52 -1.75
C MET A 78 11.70 -36.17 -2.96
N GLU A 79 12.15 -37.43 -2.86
CA GLU A 79 12.88 -38.19 -3.90
C GLU A 79 12.23 -38.29 -5.29
N GLN A 80 10.94 -37.95 -5.40
CA GLN A 80 10.21 -37.86 -6.66
C GLN A 80 10.28 -36.46 -7.29
N GLN A 81 10.55 -35.42 -6.51
CA GLN A 81 10.59 -34.01 -6.88
C GLN A 81 12.00 -33.40 -6.82
N THR A 82 12.93 -34.01 -6.08
CA THR A 82 14.27 -33.48 -5.82
C THR A 82 15.37 -34.49 -6.17
N ASP A 83 16.58 -33.99 -6.40
CA ASP A 83 17.78 -34.80 -6.34
C ASP A 83 18.37 -34.86 -4.93
N ALA A 84 19.42 -35.66 -4.75
CA ALA A 84 20.06 -35.85 -3.45
C ALA A 84 20.55 -34.52 -2.85
N PHE A 85 21.11 -33.62 -3.66
CA PHE A 85 21.63 -32.34 -3.18
C PHE A 85 20.52 -31.41 -2.71
N ALA A 86 19.48 -31.20 -3.52
CA ALA A 86 18.33 -30.38 -3.12
C ALA A 86 17.59 -30.98 -1.91
N GLY A 87 17.51 -32.31 -1.82
CA GLY A 87 16.94 -33.01 -0.68
C GLY A 87 17.73 -32.80 0.62
N GLU A 88 19.06 -32.78 0.55
CA GLU A 88 19.94 -32.46 1.69
C GLU A 88 19.80 -30.98 2.11
N GLN A 89 19.77 -30.06 1.15
CA GLN A 89 19.54 -28.63 1.46
C GLN A 89 18.16 -28.40 2.09
N LEU A 90 17.12 -29.08 1.59
CA LEU A 90 15.79 -29.06 2.19
C LEU A 90 15.81 -29.58 3.63
N GLN A 91 16.56 -30.66 3.89
CA GLN A 91 16.73 -31.20 5.24
C GLN A 91 17.36 -30.16 6.19
N ILE A 92 18.40 -29.44 5.76
CA ILE A 92 19.05 -28.37 6.53
C ILE A 92 18.05 -27.24 6.83
N LEU A 93 17.32 -26.77 5.83
CA LEU A 93 16.33 -25.69 5.98
C LEU A 93 15.18 -26.07 6.94
N LEU A 94 14.77 -27.34 6.96
CA LEU A 94 13.78 -27.85 7.92
C LEU A 94 14.37 -27.97 9.33
N ALA A 95 15.62 -28.41 9.46
CA ALA A 95 16.31 -28.50 10.75
C ALA A 95 16.50 -27.13 11.42
N GLU A 96 16.86 -26.10 10.66
CA GLU A 96 16.94 -24.70 11.14
C GLU A 96 15.59 -24.18 11.66
N ARG A 97 14.48 -24.75 11.20
CA ARG A 97 13.12 -24.45 11.66
C ARG A 97 12.68 -25.33 12.84
N GLY A 98 13.57 -26.18 13.34
CA GLY A 98 13.34 -27.06 14.48
C GLY A 98 12.55 -28.33 14.14
N ILE A 99 12.60 -28.79 12.89
CA ILE A 99 12.03 -30.06 12.44
C ILE A 99 13.15 -31.09 12.33
N GLY A 100 13.14 -32.10 13.20
CA GLY A 100 14.15 -33.16 13.17
C GLY A 100 13.87 -34.13 12.03
N CYS A 101 14.79 -34.25 11.07
CA CYS A 101 14.62 -35.17 9.93
C CYS A 101 15.50 -36.41 10.13
N VAL A 102 14.90 -37.60 10.07
CA VAL A 102 15.60 -38.90 10.20
C VAL A 102 15.43 -39.69 8.92
N MET A 103 16.49 -39.72 8.11
CA MET A 103 16.53 -40.44 6.84
C MET A 103 16.88 -41.92 7.06
N GLU A 104 16.70 -42.73 6.02
CA GLU A 104 16.98 -44.17 6.03
C GLU A 104 16.34 -44.92 7.21
N SER A 105 15.18 -44.44 7.65
CA SER A 105 14.47 -44.96 8.82
C SER A 105 13.47 -46.04 8.42
N ARG A 106 13.60 -47.23 9.02
CA ARG A 106 12.63 -48.32 8.94
C ARG A 106 11.90 -48.46 10.25
N ILE A 107 10.57 -48.49 10.20
CA ILE A 107 9.72 -48.49 11.38
C ILE A 107 9.41 -49.95 11.74
N ALA A 108 9.71 -50.32 12.99
CA ALA A 108 9.44 -51.65 13.52
C ALA A 108 8.02 -51.73 14.10
N ALA A 109 7.62 -50.74 14.90
CA ALA A 109 6.31 -50.67 15.54
C ALA A 109 5.95 -49.23 15.97
N ILE A 110 4.67 -48.98 16.17
CA ILE A 110 4.15 -47.78 16.83
C ILE A 110 3.50 -48.24 18.14
N ASP A 111 3.96 -47.70 19.27
CA ASP A 111 3.38 -47.96 20.59
C ASP A 111 2.56 -46.75 21.06
N GLU A 112 1.92 -46.83 22.23
CA GLU A 112 1.05 -45.77 22.79
C GLU A 112 1.73 -44.40 23.00
N ARG A 113 3.06 -44.31 22.98
CA ARG A 113 3.82 -43.09 23.30
C ARG A 113 5.02 -42.82 22.40
N GLN A 114 5.31 -43.70 21.44
CA GLN A 114 6.55 -43.63 20.68
C GLN A 114 6.48 -44.40 19.35
N VAL A 115 7.36 -44.01 18.42
CA VAL A 115 7.64 -44.74 17.19
C VAL A 115 9.00 -45.42 17.32
N LEU A 116 9.03 -46.74 17.14
CA LEU A 116 10.23 -47.58 17.23
C LEU A 116 10.80 -47.87 15.85
N LEU A 117 12.10 -47.66 15.67
CA LEU A 117 12.83 -48.03 14.46
C LEU A 117 13.46 -49.43 14.57
N GLU A 118 13.69 -50.08 13.43
CA GLU A 118 14.36 -51.40 13.37
C GLU A 118 15.80 -51.37 13.90
N ASP A 119 16.45 -50.19 13.88
CA ASP A 119 17.82 -49.99 14.39
C ASP A 119 17.90 -49.72 15.90
N GLY A 120 16.77 -49.80 16.61
CA GLY A 120 16.67 -49.64 18.07
C GLY A 120 16.46 -48.20 18.55
N ARG A 121 16.43 -47.20 17.65
CA ARG A 121 16.07 -45.82 18.03
C ARG A 121 14.56 -45.69 18.28
N ALA A 122 14.19 -44.86 19.25
CA ALA A 122 12.80 -44.58 19.62
C ALA A 122 12.55 -43.06 19.66
N PHE A 123 11.43 -42.63 19.08
CA PHE A 123 11.03 -41.22 19.05
C PHE A 123 9.69 -41.06 19.77
N ALA A 124 9.66 -40.22 20.81
CA ALA A 124 8.43 -39.92 21.54
C ALA A 124 7.40 -39.28 20.61
N ALA A 125 6.17 -39.79 20.66
CA ALA A 125 5.07 -39.34 19.82
C ALA A 125 3.77 -39.38 20.62
N SER A 126 3.20 -38.22 20.90
CA SER A 126 1.80 -38.11 21.32
C SER A 126 0.86 -38.38 20.15
N ARG A 127 1.31 -38.09 18.92
CA ARG A 127 0.58 -38.34 17.67
C ARG A 127 1.53 -38.72 16.53
N VAL A 128 1.04 -39.54 15.63
CA VAL A 128 1.76 -40.01 14.45
C VAL A 128 0.96 -39.71 13.18
N VAL A 129 1.57 -39.05 12.21
CA VAL A 129 0.95 -38.69 10.93
C VAL A 129 1.55 -39.53 9.81
N LEU A 130 0.70 -40.27 9.09
CA LEU A 130 1.09 -41.11 7.97
C LEU A 130 0.94 -40.35 6.66
N ALA A 131 2.06 -39.89 6.11
CA ALA A 131 2.18 -39.25 4.81
C ALA A 131 2.87 -40.19 3.79
N THR A 132 2.47 -41.46 3.78
CA THR A 132 3.13 -42.55 3.04
C THR A 132 2.60 -42.75 1.60
N GLY A 133 1.85 -41.78 1.06
CA GLY A 133 1.27 -41.82 -0.29
C GLY A 133 -0.23 -42.14 -0.30
N VAL A 134 -0.80 -42.22 -1.51
CA VAL A 134 -2.23 -42.47 -1.75
C VAL A 134 -2.43 -43.54 -2.81
N GLN A 135 -3.61 -44.15 -2.84
CA GLN A 135 -4.02 -45.18 -3.80
C GLN A 135 -5.43 -44.90 -4.36
N PRO A 136 -5.71 -45.12 -5.65
CA PRO A 136 -7.03 -44.90 -6.24
C PRO A 136 -8.15 -45.63 -5.50
N ASN A 137 -9.27 -44.94 -5.23
CA ASN A 137 -10.43 -45.51 -4.55
C ASN A 137 -11.34 -46.26 -5.54
N LYS A 138 -10.85 -47.38 -6.07
CA LYS A 138 -11.53 -48.19 -7.11
C LYS A 138 -12.46 -49.28 -6.56
N GLY A 139 -12.49 -49.51 -5.24
CA GLY A 139 -13.14 -50.68 -4.66
C GLY A 139 -14.65 -50.79 -4.94
N LEU A 140 -15.36 -49.66 -5.08
CA LEU A 140 -16.78 -49.68 -5.46
C LEU A 140 -16.95 -50.13 -6.92
N ALA A 141 -16.09 -49.68 -7.83
CA ALA A 141 -16.13 -50.03 -9.24
C ALA A 141 -15.76 -51.50 -9.47
N GLU A 142 -14.74 -52.00 -8.77
CA GLU A 142 -14.34 -53.42 -8.80
C GLU A 142 -15.48 -54.34 -8.35
N ARG A 143 -16.12 -54.03 -7.21
CA ARG A 143 -17.27 -54.81 -6.74
C ARG A 143 -18.50 -54.70 -7.66
N SER A 144 -18.56 -53.63 -8.46
CA SER A 144 -19.62 -53.41 -9.45
C SER A 144 -19.32 -54.09 -10.81
N GLY A 145 -18.19 -54.80 -10.94
CA GLY A 145 -17.83 -55.53 -12.16
C GLY A 145 -17.12 -54.71 -13.24
N LEU A 146 -16.71 -53.46 -12.94
CA LEU A 146 -15.93 -52.64 -13.87
C LEU A 146 -14.47 -53.08 -13.92
N ALA A 147 -13.87 -52.99 -15.11
CA ALA A 147 -12.46 -53.29 -15.30
C ALA A 147 -11.58 -52.26 -14.55
N CYS A 148 -10.74 -52.74 -13.65
CA CYS A 148 -9.84 -51.90 -12.86
C CYS A 148 -8.41 -52.47 -12.87
N GLY A 149 -7.41 -51.59 -12.97
CA GLY A 149 -5.99 -51.89 -12.88
C GLY A 149 -5.40 -51.32 -11.59
N ARG A 150 -4.54 -50.32 -11.68
CA ARG A 150 -4.18 -49.42 -10.56
C ARG A 150 -5.36 -48.53 -10.15
N GLY A 151 -6.19 -48.11 -11.10
CA GLY A 151 -7.44 -47.36 -10.92
C GLY A 151 -8.59 -47.95 -11.75
N ILE A 152 -9.69 -47.21 -11.90
CA ILE A 152 -10.81 -47.57 -12.79
C ILE A 152 -10.38 -47.31 -14.23
N LEU A 153 -10.37 -48.34 -15.08
CA LEU A 153 -9.86 -48.21 -16.44
C LEU A 153 -10.82 -47.39 -17.30
N VAL A 154 -10.30 -46.32 -17.90
CA VAL A 154 -11.02 -45.47 -18.83
C VAL A 154 -10.19 -45.16 -20.07
N ASP A 155 -10.85 -44.85 -21.17
CA ASP A 155 -10.19 -44.30 -22.36
C ASP A 155 -9.82 -42.81 -22.16
N ARG A 156 -9.19 -42.19 -23.16
CA ARG A 156 -8.80 -40.77 -23.11
C ARG A 156 -9.99 -39.81 -23.12
N ARG A 157 -11.21 -40.29 -23.39
CA ARG A 157 -12.47 -39.54 -23.27
C ARG A 157 -13.18 -39.88 -21.96
N LEU A 158 -12.50 -40.55 -21.03
CA LEU A 158 -12.96 -40.91 -19.70
C LEU A 158 -14.16 -41.87 -19.67
N ALA A 159 -14.38 -42.60 -20.75
CA ALA A 159 -15.38 -43.66 -20.81
C ALA A 159 -14.78 -44.97 -20.30
N THR A 160 -15.55 -45.69 -19.49
CA THR A 160 -15.21 -47.08 -19.17
C THR A 160 -15.63 -47.99 -20.34
N ALA A 161 -15.24 -49.27 -20.29
CA ALA A 161 -15.74 -50.27 -21.25
C ALA A 161 -17.26 -50.50 -21.18
N GLN A 162 -17.93 -50.04 -20.11
CA GLN A 162 -19.37 -50.15 -19.96
C GLN A 162 -20.08 -48.88 -20.48
N PRO A 163 -21.01 -49.00 -21.44
CA PRO A 163 -21.73 -47.86 -21.99
C PRO A 163 -22.48 -47.07 -20.91
N GLY A 164 -22.43 -45.73 -20.99
CA GLY A 164 -23.06 -44.82 -20.03
C GLY A 164 -22.36 -44.74 -18.66
N VAL A 165 -21.15 -45.33 -18.52
CA VAL A 165 -20.37 -45.30 -17.27
C VAL A 165 -18.99 -44.69 -17.50
N SER A 166 -18.63 -43.74 -16.66
CA SER A 166 -17.38 -42.95 -16.74
C SER A 166 -16.65 -42.90 -15.40
N ALA A 167 -15.37 -42.57 -15.41
CA ALA A 167 -14.63 -42.27 -14.18
C ALA A 167 -13.66 -41.09 -14.40
N LEU A 168 -13.52 -40.23 -13.39
CA LEU A 168 -12.60 -39.09 -13.40
C LEU A 168 -11.94 -38.87 -12.04
N GLY A 169 -10.89 -38.07 -12.02
CA GLY A 169 -10.10 -37.77 -10.84
C GLY A 169 -9.09 -38.87 -10.51
N GLU A 170 -8.61 -38.88 -9.27
CA GLU A 170 -7.56 -39.81 -8.83
C GLU A 170 -7.98 -41.29 -8.83
N CYS A 171 -9.29 -41.58 -8.94
CA CYS A 171 -9.79 -42.95 -8.97
C CYS A 171 -9.64 -43.62 -10.34
N CYS A 172 -9.44 -42.86 -11.42
CA CYS A 172 -9.34 -43.41 -12.77
C CYS A 172 -7.90 -43.67 -13.21
N GLU A 173 -7.76 -44.57 -14.18
CA GLU A 173 -6.51 -44.95 -14.81
C GLU A 173 -6.65 -44.80 -16.34
N ILE A 174 -5.73 -44.03 -16.92
CA ILE A 174 -5.69 -43.70 -18.35
C ILE A 174 -4.31 -44.14 -18.87
N ASP A 175 -4.27 -44.97 -19.91
CA ASP A 175 -3.03 -45.51 -20.49
C ASP A 175 -2.07 -46.14 -19.45
N GLY A 176 -2.66 -46.82 -18.47
CA GLY A 176 -1.93 -47.45 -17.39
C GLY A 176 -1.45 -46.49 -16.30
N GLN A 177 -1.72 -45.18 -16.38
CA GLN A 177 -1.28 -44.14 -15.43
C GLN A 177 -2.41 -43.60 -14.55
N THR A 178 -2.08 -43.21 -13.32
CA THR A 178 -2.98 -42.60 -12.34
C THR A 178 -2.46 -41.24 -11.94
N TRP A 179 -3.36 -40.28 -11.69
CA TRP A 179 -3.00 -38.87 -11.46
C TRP A 179 -3.35 -38.45 -10.04
N GLY A 180 -2.34 -38.09 -9.24
CA GLY A 180 -2.50 -37.66 -7.84
C GLY A 180 -2.44 -36.13 -7.65
N LEU A 181 -2.62 -35.36 -8.72
CA LEU A 181 -2.57 -33.89 -8.73
C LEU A 181 -3.93 -33.33 -9.12
N VAL A 182 -4.28 -32.17 -8.54
CA VAL A 182 -5.59 -31.52 -8.78
C VAL A 182 -5.75 -31.08 -10.23
N ALA A 183 -4.73 -30.48 -10.83
CA ALA A 183 -4.83 -29.89 -12.17
C ALA A 183 -5.13 -30.92 -13.29
N PRO A 184 -4.48 -32.10 -13.35
CA PRO A 184 -4.92 -33.18 -14.24
C PRO A 184 -6.36 -33.62 -13.99
N CYS A 185 -6.79 -33.70 -12.72
CA CYS A 185 -8.16 -34.11 -12.39
C CYS A 185 -9.20 -33.09 -12.88
N LEU A 186 -8.88 -31.79 -12.85
CA LEU A 186 -9.74 -30.74 -13.42
C LEU A 186 -9.81 -30.85 -14.94
N ARG A 187 -8.67 -31.08 -15.61
CA ARG A 187 -8.66 -31.30 -17.06
C ARG A 187 -9.46 -32.55 -17.45
N GLN A 188 -9.42 -33.60 -16.64
CA GLN A 188 -10.30 -34.75 -16.83
C GLN A 188 -11.78 -34.35 -16.74
N ALA A 189 -12.17 -33.55 -15.75
CA ALA A 189 -13.54 -33.08 -15.63
C ALA A 189 -14.02 -32.29 -16.86
N GLU A 190 -13.18 -31.44 -17.44
CA GLU A 190 -13.46 -30.73 -18.69
C GLU A 190 -13.70 -31.69 -19.86
N VAL A 191 -12.79 -32.66 -20.06
CA VAL A 191 -12.91 -33.65 -21.15
C VAL A 191 -14.19 -34.47 -21.02
N LEU A 192 -14.56 -34.89 -19.80
CA LEU A 192 -15.82 -35.59 -19.59
C LEU A 192 -17.02 -34.68 -19.83
N ALA A 193 -16.98 -33.43 -19.36
CA ALA A 193 -18.07 -32.47 -19.55
C ALA A 193 -18.31 -32.19 -21.04
N ASP A 194 -17.26 -31.95 -21.83
CA ASP A 194 -17.36 -31.75 -23.28
C ASP A 194 -17.99 -32.97 -23.97
N ARG A 195 -17.56 -34.18 -23.58
CA ARG A 195 -18.12 -35.44 -24.11
C ARG A 195 -19.61 -35.57 -23.79
N LEU A 196 -20.01 -35.30 -22.55
CA LEU A 196 -21.40 -35.40 -22.10
C LEU A 196 -22.29 -34.33 -22.76
N CYS A 197 -21.74 -33.15 -23.06
CA CYS A 197 -22.42 -32.08 -23.79
C CYS A 197 -22.44 -32.28 -25.31
N ALA A 198 -21.90 -33.39 -25.82
CA ALA A 198 -21.70 -33.65 -27.25
C ALA A 198 -20.92 -32.54 -27.99
N ILE A 199 -20.04 -31.84 -27.26
CA ILE A 199 -19.15 -30.83 -27.83
C ILE A 199 -17.94 -31.57 -28.44
N PRO A 200 -17.56 -31.28 -29.70
CA PRO A 200 -16.32 -31.77 -30.26
C PRO A 200 -15.17 -31.30 -29.39
N GLY A 201 -14.47 -32.24 -28.75
CA GLY A 201 -13.39 -31.93 -27.81
C GLY A 201 -12.23 -32.89 -27.98
N GLU A 202 -11.06 -32.48 -27.50
CA GLU A 202 -9.84 -33.26 -27.59
C GLU A 202 -9.81 -34.39 -26.55
N ASP A 203 -9.00 -35.41 -26.83
CA ASP A 203 -8.67 -36.45 -25.87
C ASP A 203 -7.91 -35.88 -24.66
N PHE A 204 -8.04 -36.55 -23.51
CA PHE A 204 -7.25 -36.20 -22.34
C PHE A 204 -5.75 -36.31 -22.65
N SER A 205 -5.10 -35.16 -22.56
CA SER A 205 -3.64 -34.99 -22.54
C SER A 205 -3.30 -34.09 -21.35
N TRP A 206 -2.21 -34.41 -20.67
CA TRP A 206 -1.73 -33.60 -19.55
C TRP A 206 -0.24 -33.31 -19.71
N GLN A 207 0.11 -32.04 -19.55
CA GLN A 207 1.48 -31.57 -19.50
C GLN A 207 1.77 -31.06 -18.10
N ASP A 208 2.90 -31.48 -17.54
CA ASP A 208 3.30 -31.10 -16.19
C ASP A 208 3.49 -29.58 -16.09
N SER A 209 2.66 -28.93 -15.26
CA SER A 209 2.73 -27.50 -14.96
C SER A 209 3.69 -27.19 -13.80
N GLY A 210 4.40 -28.20 -13.30
CA GLY A 210 5.32 -28.11 -12.19
C GLY A 210 4.65 -28.19 -10.81
N THR A 211 5.46 -28.60 -9.83
CA THR A 211 5.11 -28.81 -8.43
C THR A 211 5.87 -27.82 -7.56
N ARG A 212 5.14 -27.07 -6.72
CA ARG A 212 5.70 -26.14 -5.72
C ARG A 212 5.51 -26.67 -4.31
N LEU A 213 6.53 -26.52 -3.47
CA LEU A 213 6.44 -26.81 -2.04
C LEU A 213 5.73 -25.68 -1.29
N LYS A 214 4.74 -25.99 -0.45
CA LYS A 214 3.97 -25.00 0.33
C LYS A 214 4.49 -24.82 1.74
N VAL A 215 5.79 -24.58 1.88
CA VAL A 215 6.41 -24.28 3.18
C VAL A 215 6.87 -22.83 3.18
N THR A 216 6.25 -22.01 4.04
CA THR A 216 6.58 -20.57 4.14
C THR A 216 8.08 -20.37 4.41
N GLY A 217 8.73 -19.60 3.53
CA GLY A 217 10.17 -19.31 3.60
C GLY A 217 11.08 -20.42 3.08
N ILE A 218 10.56 -21.48 2.46
CA ILE A 218 11.33 -22.44 1.66
C ILE A 218 10.69 -22.49 0.27
N GLU A 219 11.29 -21.82 -0.70
CA GLU A 219 10.83 -21.92 -2.09
C GLU A 219 11.47 -23.13 -2.75
N LEU A 220 10.66 -24.04 -3.27
CA LEU A 220 11.10 -25.19 -4.06
C LEU A 220 10.11 -25.43 -5.19
N PHE A 221 10.63 -25.57 -6.40
CA PHE A 221 9.88 -25.84 -7.62
C PHE A 221 10.51 -26.98 -8.42
N SER A 222 9.70 -27.87 -8.97
CA SER A 222 10.17 -28.94 -9.85
C SER A 222 9.18 -29.20 -10.98
N ALA A 223 9.64 -29.50 -12.20
CA ALA A 223 8.79 -29.81 -13.34
C ALA A 223 9.50 -30.76 -14.32
N GLY A 224 8.75 -31.67 -14.94
CA GLY A 224 9.28 -32.61 -15.93
C GLY A 224 10.03 -33.80 -15.31
N ALA A 225 10.93 -34.41 -16.09
CA ALA A 225 11.76 -35.52 -15.61
C ALA A 225 12.79 -34.99 -14.60
N LEU A 226 13.00 -35.71 -13.49
CA LEU A 226 13.92 -35.27 -12.43
C LEU A 226 15.10 -36.23 -12.21
N ARG A 227 14.96 -37.45 -12.71
CA ARG A 227 16.04 -38.42 -12.83
C ARG A 227 16.64 -38.31 -14.23
N ALA A 228 17.95 -38.19 -14.29
CA ALA A 228 18.69 -38.20 -15.54
C ALA A 228 18.90 -39.66 -15.98
N ASP A 229 18.67 -39.96 -17.25
CA ASP A 229 19.13 -41.19 -17.90
C ASP A 229 20.55 -40.98 -18.48
N GLU A 230 21.20 -42.05 -18.97
CA GLU A 230 22.55 -42.00 -19.56
C GLU A 230 22.70 -41.06 -20.77
N GLN A 231 21.58 -40.64 -21.37
CA GLN A 231 21.53 -39.77 -22.55
C GLN A 231 21.16 -38.31 -22.21
N ASP A 232 20.98 -37.98 -20.93
CA ASP A 232 20.61 -36.63 -20.50
C ASP A 232 21.86 -35.81 -20.10
N ASP A 233 21.92 -34.58 -20.60
CA ASP A 233 22.85 -33.56 -20.13
C ASP A 233 22.29 -32.91 -18.85
N VAL A 234 23.09 -32.86 -17.80
CA VAL A 234 22.71 -32.31 -16.49
C VAL A 234 23.45 -30.99 -16.25
N TYR A 235 22.70 -29.90 -16.08
CA TYR A 235 23.25 -28.59 -15.73
C TYR A 235 22.81 -28.21 -14.32
N THR A 236 23.75 -27.80 -13.47
CA THR A 236 23.49 -27.45 -12.06
C THR A 236 24.21 -26.17 -11.67
N SER A 237 23.56 -25.33 -10.87
CA SER A 237 24.14 -24.17 -10.21
C SER A 237 23.78 -24.18 -8.73
N TRP A 238 24.75 -23.87 -7.88
CA TRP A 238 24.57 -23.72 -6.45
C TRP A 238 25.25 -22.44 -5.98
N ASP A 239 24.45 -21.52 -5.41
CA ASP A 239 24.95 -20.38 -4.67
C ASP A 239 24.91 -20.69 -3.17
N PRO A 240 26.06 -20.84 -2.49
CA PRO A 240 26.10 -21.14 -1.06
C PRO A 240 25.77 -19.94 -0.16
N LEU A 241 25.86 -18.70 -0.65
CA LEU A 241 25.57 -17.49 0.13
C LEU A 241 24.06 -17.28 0.24
N ASP A 242 23.39 -17.29 -0.92
CA ASP A 242 21.94 -17.10 -1.00
C ASP A 242 21.16 -18.42 -0.87
N ARG A 243 21.86 -19.55 -0.89
CA ARG A 243 21.31 -20.92 -0.86
C ARG A 243 20.35 -21.21 -2.02
N HIS A 244 20.70 -20.73 -3.20
CA HIS A 244 19.95 -20.95 -4.43
C HIS A 244 20.51 -22.13 -5.20
N TYR A 245 19.72 -23.20 -5.36
CA TYR A 245 20.07 -24.34 -6.19
C TYR A 245 19.18 -24.40 -7.42
N ARG A 246 19.78 -24.61 -8.58
CA ARG A 246 19.08 -24.73 -9.87
C ARG A 246 19.63 -25.92 -10.62
N ARG A 247 18.75 -26.72 -11.23
CA ARG A 247 19.10 -27.86 -12.05
C ARG A 247 18.19 -27.98 -13.26
N LEU A 248 18.79 -28.17 -14.43
CA LEU A 248 18.11 -28.44 -15.70
C LEU A 248 18.58 -29.78 -16.26
N LEU A 249 17.64 -30.58 -16.78
CA LEU A 249 17.90 -31.80 -17.53
C LEU A 249 17.56 -31.60 -18.99
N LEU A 250 18.50 -31.93 -19.88
CA LEU A 250 18.35 -31.73 -21.31
C LEU A 250 18.59 -33.06 -22.05
N ARG A 251 17.83 -33.31 -23.12
CA ARG A 251 18.08 -34.42 -24.07
C ARG A 251 18.01 -33.91 -25.49
N ASP A 252 19.01 -34.22 -26.31
CA ASP A 252 19.14 -33.73 -27.69
C ASP A 252 18.99 -32.19 -27.77
N GLY A 253 19.54 -31.50 -26.78
CA GLY A 253 19.43 -30.05 -26.64
C GLY A 253 18.04 -29.53 -26.28
N LYS A 254 17.09 -30.35 -25.83
CA LYS A 254 15.74 -29.92 -25.41
C LYS A 254 15.53 -30.08 -23.90
N LEU A 255 14.85 -29.13 -23.28
CA LEU A 255 14.54 -29.18 -21.85
C LEU A 255 13.60 -30.35 -21.53
N ARG A 256 14.01 -31.19 -20.59
CA ARG A 256 13.30 -32.38 -20.11
C ARG A 256 12.91 -32.28 -18.64
N GLY A 257 13.63 -31.48 -17.86
CA GLY A 257 13.47 -31.41 -16.42
C GLY A 257 14.00 -30.12 -15.79
N VAL A 258 13.34 -29.66 -14.74
CA VAL A 258 13.66 -28.44 -14.00
C VAL A 258 13.52 -28.69 -12.50
N LEU A 259 14.50 -28.25 -11.72
CA LEU A 259 14.47 -28.22 -10.26
C LEU A 259 15.09 -26.92 -9.75
N LEU A 260 14.35 -26.15 -8.97
CA LEU A 260 14.75 -24.88 -8.37
C LEU A 260 14.51 -24.95 -6.85
N LEU A 261 15.45 -24.45 -6.07
CA LEU A 261 15.37 -24.27 -4.62
C LEU A 261 15.93 -22.88 -4.28
N GLY A 262 15.20 -22.13 -3.45
CA GLY A 262 15.57 -20.76 -3.06
C GLY A 262 14.92 -19.70 -3.94
N ASP A 263 15.40 -19.51 -5.17
CA ASP A 263 14.79 -18.59 -6.14
C ASP A 263 13.99 -19.36 -7.19
N CYS A 264 12.66 -19.24 -7.12
CA CYS A 264 11.73 -19.89 -8.05
C CYS A 264 11.10 -18.93 -9.07
N SER A 265 11.62 -17.70 -9.24
CA SER A 265 11.11 -16.69 -10.19
C SER A 265 11.04 -17.21 -11.64
N SER A 266 11.99 -18.06 -12.02
CA SER A 266 12.11 -18.66 -13.34
C SER A 266 11.20 -19.86 -13.60
N ALA A 267 10.36 -20.27 -12.64
CA ALA A 267 9.52 -21.45 -12.75
C ALA A 267 8.51 -21.37 -13.91
N ALA A 268 7.80 -20.25 -14.07
CA ALA A 268 6.80 -20.07 -15.13
C ALA A 268 7.41 -20.13 -16.54
N PRO A 269 8.48 -19.37 -16.88
CA PRO A 269 9.08 -19.45 -18.22
C PRO A 269 9.69 -20.83 -18.49
N LEU A 270 10.35 -21.48 -17.52
CA LEU A 270 10.91 -22.82 -17.71
C LEU A 270 9.83 -23.89 -17.94
N THR A 271 8.66 -23.74 -17.31
CA THR A 271 7.51 -24.63 -17.52
C THR A 271 6.92 -24.46 -18.92
N ALA A 272 6.81 -23.22 -19.41
CA ALA A 272 6.38 -22.95 -20.78
C ALA A 272 7.35 -23.57 -21.81
N LEU A 273 8.65 -23.56 -21.52
CA LEU A 273 9.69 -24.12 -22.39
C LEU A 273 9.74 -25.65 -22.39
N LEU A 274 9.43 -26.31 -21.26
CA LEU A 274 9.13 -27.75 -21.22
C LEU A 274 7.98 -28.11 -22.18
N GLY A 275 7.04 -27.18 -22.35
CA GLY A 275 5.94 -27.16 -23.30
C GLY A 275 6.32 -27.28 -24.77
N ALA A 276 7.27 -26.44 -25.18
CA ALA A 276 7.47 -26.03 -26.56
C ALA A 276 8.47 -26.89 -27.36
N HIS A 277 9.15 -27.86 -26.73
CA HIS A 277 10.21 -28.69 -27.35
C HIS A 277 11.33 -27.88 -28.04
N ALA A 278 11.59 -26.66 -27.58
CA ALA A 278 12.60 -25.76 -28.13
C ALA A 278 14.03 -26.13 -27.67
N PRO A 279 15.07 -25.75 -28.44
CA PRO A 279 16.47 -25.90 -28.01
C PRO A 279 16.73 -25.11 -26.73
N ALA A 280 17.27 -25.76 -25.71
CA ALA A 280 17.59 -25.24 -24.40
C ALA A 280 19.11 -25.02 -24.28
N PRO A 281 19.62 -23.80 -24.40
CA PRO A 281 21.01 -23.49 -24.07
C PRO A 281 21.26 -23.53 -22.56
N ALA A 282 22.50 -23.82 -22.17
CA ALA A 282 22.92 -23.91 -20.76
C ALA A 282 22.64 -22.63 -19.94
N GLU A 283 22.58 -21.48 -20.61
CA GLU A 283 22.27 -20.16 -20.02
C GLU A 283 20.88 -20.07 -19.37
N TRP A 284 19.95 -20.95 -19.74
CA TRP A 284 18.62 -21.05 -19.10
C TRP A 284 18.69 -21.38 -17.62
N LEU A 285 19.82 -21.92 -17.16
CA LEU A 285 20.07 -22.18 -15.76
C LEU A 285 19.96 -20.90 -14.92
N PHE A 286 20.33 -19.76 -15.49
CA PHE A 286 20.36 -18.47 -14.80
C PHE A 286 19.25 -17.53 -15.30
N ASN A 287 18.99 -17.50 -16.61
CA ASN A 287 18.06 -16.53 -17.20
C ASN A 287 17.26 -17.10 -18.40
N PRO A 288 16.12 -17.77 -18.16
CA PRO A 288 15.28 -18.36 -19.21
C PRO A 288 14.41 -17.33 -19.98
N SER A 289 14.28 -16.09 -19.50
CA SER A 289 13.57 -15.04 -20.25
C SER A 289 14.41 -14.49 -21.42
N SER A 290 15.73 -14.71 -21.41
CA SER A 290 16.65 -14.30 -22.49
C SER A 290 16.41 -15.00 -23.84
N THR A 291 15.56 -16.04 -23.89
CA THR A 291 15.24 -16.80 -25.12
C THR A 291 13.77 -16.82 -25.52
N MET A 292 12.85 -16.30 -24.70
CA MET A 292 11.47 -16.04 -25.15
C MET A 292 11.36 -14.78 -26.00
N GLN A 293 12.43 -13.98 -26.06
CA GLN A 293 12.60 -12.96 -27.07
C GLN A 293 13.45 -13.54 -28.21
N PRO A 294 13.05 -13.36 -29.48
CA PRO A 294 13.83 -13.86 -30.59
C PRO A 294 15.19 -13.17 -30.57
N ARG A 295 16.25 -13.90 -30.22
CA ARG A 295 17.63 -13.38 -30.30
C ARG A 295 17.94 -12.94 -31.73
N ALA A 296 18.44 -11.72 -31.89
CA ALA A 296 18.89 -11.21 -33.18
C ALA A 296 20.02 -12.03 -33.82
N ALA A 297 20.80 -12.73 -33.00
CA ALA A 297 21.87 -13.59 -33.49
C ALA A 297 21.32 -14.95 -33.94
N GLY A 298 21.03 -15.10 -35.24
CA GLY A 298 20.90 -16.43 -35.86
C GLY A 298 19.91 -16.59 -37.02
N GLN A 299 19.04 -15.62 -37.33
CA GLN A 299 18.12 -15.71 -38.48
C GLN A 299 18.58 -14.81 -39.63
N THR A 300 19.15 -15.44 -40.66
CA THR A 300 19.67 -14.82 -41.90
C THR A 300 18.59 -14.32 -42.87
N THR A 301 17.34 -14.18 -42.43
CA THR A 301 16.23 -13.65 -43.23
C THR A 301 15.63 -12.44 -42.51
N MET A 302 16.29 -11.29 -42.63
CA MET A 302 15.90 -10.02 -42.01
C MET A 302 15.12 -9.16 -43.01
N THR A 303 13.87 -8.79 -42.69
CA THR A 303 13.08 -7.81 -43.47
C THR A 303 12.96 -6.43 -42.80
N LYS A 304 13.35 -6.27 -41.52
CA LYS A 304 13.32 -4.98 -40.78
C LYS A 304 14.72 -4.53 -40.34
N PRO A 305 15.02 -3.22 -40.36
CA PRO A 305 16.26 -2.67 -39.79
C PRO A 305 16.34 -2.86 -38.26
N VAL A 306 17.55 -2.98 -37.70
CA VAL A 306 17.80 -3.18 -36.26
C VAL A 306 18.07 -1.85 -35.56
N LEU A 307 17.35 -1.59 -34.48
CA LEU A 307 17.59 -0.50 -33.55
C LEU A 307 18.14 -1.06 -32.24
N VAL A 308 19.38 -0.71 -31.88
CA VAL A 308 19.97 -1.08 -30.58
C VAL A 308 19.84 0.08 -29.60
N LEU A 309 19.34 -0.19 -28.40
CA LEU A 309 19.35 0.72 -27.26
C LEU A 309 20.34 0.21 -26.21
N VAL A 310 21.31 1.04 -25.81
CA VAL A 310 22.29 0.71 -24.76
C VAL A 310 21.96 1.51 -23.51
N GLY A 311 21.46 0.85 -22.48
CA GLY A 311 21.02 1.43 -21.21
C GLY A 311 19.50 1.41 -21.06
N HIS A 312 19.02 0.74 -20.00
CA HIS A 312 17.59 0.59 -19.69
C HIS A 312 17.22 1.24 -18.34
N GLY A 313 17.63 2.49 -18.14
CA GLY A 313 17.14 3.33 -17.04
C GLY A 313 15.79 3.99 -17.36
N MET A 314 15.34 4.91 -16.49
CA MET A 314 14.08 5.66 -16.66
C MET A 314 13.96 6.30 -18.06
N VAL A 315 15.03 6.96 -18.54
CA VAL A 315 15.06 7.61 -19.85
C VAL A 315 15.01 6.60 -21.00
N GLY A 316 15.72 5.47 -20.86
CA GLY A 316 15.72 4.40 -21.86
C GLY A 316 14.34 3.75 -21.99
N HIS A 317 13.65 3.49 -20.87
CA HIS A 317 12.28 2.98 -20.91
C HIS A 317 11.30 3.98 -21.53
N HIS A 318 11.38 5.25 -21.14
CA HIS A 318 10.52 6.28 -21.74
C HIS A 318 10.76 6.41 -23.25
N PHE A 319 12.00 6.27 -23.71
CA PHE A 319 12.30 6.22 -25.14
C PHE A 319 11.60 5.04 -25.84
N LEU A 320 11.53 3.86 -25.21
CA LEU A 320 10.79 2.71 -25.74
C LEU A 320 9.28 2.98 -25.79
N GLU A 321 8.69 3.59 -24.76
CA GLU A 321 7.29 4.02 -24.78
C GLU A 321 7.00 4.98 -25.95
N GLN A 322 7.91 5.94 -26.20
CA GLN A 322 7.82 6.86 -27.32
C GLN A 322 8.01 6.18 -28.69
N CYS A 323 8.78 5.10 -28.74
CA CYS A 323 8.90 4.25 -29.93
C CYS A 323 7.62 3.46 -30.18
N VAL A 324 7.00 2.93 -29.12
CA VAL A 324 5.73 2.20 -29.21
C VAL A 324 4.61 3.13 -29.68
N SER A 325 4.48 4.32 -29.09
CA SER A 325 3.44 5.30 -29.45
C SER A 325 3.55 5.85 -30.87
N ARG A 326 4.70 5.69 -31.52
CA ARG A 326 4.98 6.05 -32.92
C ARG A 326 5.07 4.85 -33.86
N ASP A 327 4.69 3.67 -33.41
CA ASP A 327 4.78 2.41 -34.16
C ASP A 327 6.20 2.07 -34.66
N LEU A 328 7.24 2.64 -34.07
CA LEU A 328 8.64 2.36 -34.45
C LEU A 328 9.02 0.91 -34.15
N HIS A 329 8.42 0.29 -33.13
CA HIS A 329 8.55 -1.15 -32.85
C HIS A 329 8.03 -2.04 -34.00
N GLN A 330 7.15 -1.52 -34.86
CA GLN A 330 6.70 -2.22 -36.06
C GLN A 330 7.67 -2.02 -37.23
N GLN A 331 8.45 -0.94 -37.24
CA GLN A 331 9.39 -0.58 -38.30
C GLN A 331 10.81 -1.12 -38.05
N TYR A 332 11.25 -1.11 -36.79
CA TYR A 332 12.56 -1.58 -36.35
C TYR A 332 12.43 -2.87 -35.54
N ARG A 333 13.44 -3.73 -35.64
CA ARG A 333 13.70 -4.75 -34.62
C ARG A 333 14.48 -4.10 -33.49
N ILE A 334 13.87 -3.95 -32.32
CA ILE A 334 14.48 -3.24 -31.19
C ILE A 334 15.17 -4.23 -30.24
N VAL A 335 16.45 -4.02 -29.96
CA VAL A 335 17.26 -4.78 -28.99
C VAL A 335 17.79 -3.85 -27.92
N VAL A 336 17.52 -4.14 -26.65
CA VAL A 336 17.85 -3.30 -25.51
C VAL A 336 18.86 -4.03 -24.63
N PHE A 337 20.01 -3.40 -24.38
CA PHE A 337 21.02 -3.91 -23.44
C PHE A 337 20.95 -3.16 -22.11
N CYS A 338 20.96 -3.89 -21.00
CA CYS A 338 20.97 -3.37 -19.65
C CYS A 338 22.06 -4.08 -18.84
N GLU A 339 22.96 -3.30 -18.23
CA GLU A 339 23.98 -3.85 -17.32
C GLU A 339 23.40 -4.35 -16.00
N GLU A 340 22.29 -3.75 -15.53
CA GLU A 340 21.63 -4.13 -14.29
C GLU A 340 20.75 -5.37 -14.49
N ARG A 341 20.60 -6.16 -13.42
CA ARG A 341 19.73 -7.37 -13.40
C ARG A 341 18.23 -7.06 -13.36
N TYR A 342 17.87 -5.79 -13.14
CA TYR A 342 16.49 -5.32 -13.08
C TYR A 342 16.13 -4.55 -14.35
N ALA A 343 14.86 -4.68 -14.78
CA ALA A 343 14.29 -3.77 -15.77
C ALA A 343 14.16 -2.36 -15.21
N ALA A 344 13.88 -1.37 -16.06
CA ALA A 344 13.82 0.03 -15.64
C ALA A 344 12.89 0.26 -14.43
N TYR A 345 13.40 0.98 -13.44
CA TYR A 345 12.68 1.33 -12.21
C TYR A 345 12.89 2.81 -11.87
N ASP A 346 12.05 3.34 -10.97
CA ASP A 346 12.08 4.74 -10.57
C ASP A 346 13.27 5.04 -9.63
N ARG A 347 14.35 5.58 -10.19
CA ARG A 347 15.56 5.97 -9.44
C ARG A 347 15.36 7.20 -8.55
N VAL A 348 14.29 7.98 -8.75
CA VAL A 348 14.01 9.18 -7.93
C VAL A 348 13.52 8.77 -6.54
N HIS A 349 12.83 7.63 -6.44
CA HIS A 349 12.26 7.12 -5.19
C HIS A 349 13.10 6.04 -4.50
N LEU A 350 14.41 5.95 -4.80
CA LEU A 350 15.30 4.92 -4.22
C LEU A 350 15.32 4.90 -2.69
N THR A 351 15.20 6.05 -2.03
CA THR A 351 15.19 6.13 -0.56
C THR A 351 14.00 5.35 0.04
N GLU A 352 12.88 5.21 -0.68
CA GLU A 352 11.70 4.47 -0.21
C GLU A 352 11.91 2.95 -0.16
N TYR A 353 12.95 2.44 -0.84
CA TYR A 353 13.33 1.03 -0.76
C TYR A 353 13.67 0.62 0.68
N PHE A 354 14.41 1.45 1.41
CA PHE A 354 14.70 1.22 2.84
C PHE A 354 13.47 1.35 3.75
N ALA A 355 12.40 2.00 3.27
CA ALA A 355 11.13 2.10 3.98
C ALA A 355 10.19 0.91 3.71
N GLY A 356 10.63 -0.11 2.96
CA GLY A 356 9.92 -1.36 2.72
C GLY A 356 9.23 -1.49 1.37
N ARG A 357 9.45 -0.58 0.41
CA ARG A 357 9.00 -0.78 -0.98
C ARG A 357 9.84 -1.87 -1.65
N SER A 358 9.19 -2.78 -2.38
CA SER A 358 9.87 -3.80 -3.19
C SER A 358 10.41 -3.21 -4.50
N ALA A 359 11.42 -3.87 -5.09
CA ALA A 359 11.92 -3.55 -6.42
C ALA A 359 10.80 -3.57 -7.48
N GLU A 360 9.88 -4.53 -7.37
CA GLU A 360 8.70 -4.65 -8.23
C GLU A 360 7.79 -3.41 -8.13
N SER A 361 7.56 -2.88 -6.92
CA SER A 361 6.75 -1.68 -6.72
C SER A 361 7.40 -0.39 -7.28
N LEU A 362 8.72 -0.42 -7.53
CA LEU A 362 9.48 0.68 -8.13
C LEU A 362 9.64 0.49 -9.65
N SER A 363 9.28 -0.68 -10.20
CA SER A 363 9.35 -0.96 -11.64
C SER A 363 8.54 0.07 -12.43
N LEU A 364 9.12 0.56 -13.52
CA LEU A 364 8.43 1.41 -14.49
C LEU A 364 7.78 0.58 -15.61
N VAL A 365 8.14 -0.70 -15.73
CA VAL A 365 7.64 -1.58 -16.78
C VAL A 365 6.25 -2.10 -16.37
N GLU A 366 5.23 -1.72 -17.13
CA GLU A 366 3.85 -2.19 -16.95
C GLU A 366 3.63 -3.55 -17.65
N GLY A 367 3.18 -4.57 -16.91
CA GLY A 367 2.78 -5.88 -17.46
C GLY A 367 3.83 -6.53 -18.36
N ASP A 368 3.38 -7.07 -19.49
CA ASP A 368 4.22 -7.79 -20.48
C ASP A 368 4.71 -6.88 -21.63
N PHE A 369 4.95 -5.59 -21.37
CA PHE A 369 5.30 -4.56 -22.38
C PHE A 369 6.26 -5.05 -23.49
N PHE A 370 7.37 -5.69 -23.13
CA PHE A 370 8.37 -6.16 -24.10
C PHE A 370 7.84 -7.25 -25.01
N ALA A 371 7.11 -8.24 -24.46
CA ALA A 371 6.54 -9.34 -25.23
C ALA A 371 5.43 -8.85 -26.16
N GLN A 372 4.57 -7.95 -25.67
CA GLN A 372 3.47 -7.37 -26.45
C GLN A 372 3.95 -6.58 -27.68
N HIS A 373 5.09 -5.89 -27.57
CA HIS A 373 5.62 -5.04 -28.63
C HIS A 373 6.79 -5.66 -29.41
N GLY A 374 7.15 -6.92 -29.13
CA GLY A 374 8.24 -7.62 -29.83
C GLY A 374 9.61 -6.97 -29.63
N ILE A 375 9.85 -6.35 -28.48
CA ILE A 375 11.12 -5.71 -28.11
C ILE A 375 11.98 -6.72 -27.34
N GLU A 376 13.23 -6.88 -27.75
CA GLU A 376 14.21 -7.73 -27.06
C GLU A 376 14.89 -6.94 -25.95
N LEU A 377 14.88 -7.44 -24.72
CA LEU A 377 15.51 -6.89 -23.52
C LEU A 377 16.51 -7.89 -22.95
N ARG A 378 17.77 -7.47 -22.90
CA ARG A 378 18.91 -8.23 -22.39
C ARG A 378 19.37 -7.63 -21.07
N LEU A 379 18.97 -8.25 -19.96
CA LEU A 379 19.34 -7.87 -18.59
C LEU A 379 20.65 -8.54 -18.19
N SER A 380 21.43 -7.88 -17.31
CA SER A 380 22.77 -8.33 -16.93
C SER A 380 23.74 -8.51 -18.11
N GLU A 381 23.52 -7.76 -19.18
CA GLU A 381 24.31 -7.79 -20.41
C GLU A 381 24.84 -6.38 -20.72
N SER A 382 26.06 -6.09 -20.25
CA SER A 382 26.74 -4.83 -20.54
C SER A 382 27.40 -4.86 -21.92
N VAL A 383 27.30 -3.75 -22.66
CA VAL A 383 28.03 -3.56 -23.93
C VAL A 383 29.47 -3.14 -23.65
N ALA A 384 30.43 -3.92 -24.14
CA ALA A 384 31.87 -3.71 -23.92
C ALA A 384 32.52 -2.83 -24.99
N SER A 385 32.08 -2.91 -26.25
CA SER A 385 32.63 -2.07 -27.33
C SER A 385 31.62 -1.79 -28.45
N ILE A 386 31.76 -0.64 -29.12
CA ILE A 386 31.02 -0.28 -30.34
C ILE A 386 32.02 -0.23 -31.50
N ASP A 387 31.77 -1.01 -32.55
CA ASP A 387 32.44 -0.88 -33.84
C ASP A 387 31.51 -0.14 -34.82
N ARG A 388 31.86 1.10 -35.15
CA ARG A 388 31.04 1.96 -36.04
C ARG A 388 31.23 1.63 -37.51
N GLU A 389 32.41 1.12 -37.90
CA GLU A 389 32.67 0.76 -39.29
C GLU A 389 31.94 -0.54 -39.65
N ALA A 390 31.99 -1.54 -38.77
CA ALA A 390 31.26 -2.80 -38.93
C ALA A 390 29.78 -2.70 -38.53
N ARG A 391 29.37 -1.61 -37.86
CA ARG A 391 28.04 -1.39 -37.26
C ARG A 391 27.63 -2.53 -36.33
N VAL A 392 28.49 -2.82 -35.36
CA VAL A 392 28.31 -3.90 -34.39
C VAL A 392 28.48 -3.36 -32.97
N VAL A 393 27.65 -3.83 -32.05
CA VAL A 393 27.95 -3.76 -30.60
C VAL A 393 28.41 -5.14 -30.13
N ARG A 394 29.43 -5.17 -29.27
CA ARG A 394 29.91 -6.38 -28.61
C ARG A 394 29.57 -6.33 -27.13
N ASP A 395 28.89 -7.34 -26.62
CA ASP A 395 28.64 -7.48 -25.19
C ASP A 395 29.90 -7.95 -24.43
N ALA A 396 29.82 -7.99 -23.09
CA ALA A 396 30.93 -8.44 -22.24
C ALA A 396 31.28 -9.93 -22.39
N PHE A 397 30.40 -10.73 -23.00
CA PHE A 397 30.63 -12.14 -23.31
C PHE A 397 31.25 -12.34 -24.71
N GLY A 398 31.39 -11.27 -25.48
CA GLY A 398 31.95 -11.27 -26.83
C GLY A 398 30.92 -11.52 -27.94
N HIS A 399 29.62 -11.55 -27.65
CA HIS A 399 28.61 -11.69 -28.69
C HIS A 399 28.44 -10.40 -29.48
N GLU A 400 28.32 -10.54 -30.80
CA GLU A 400 28.14 -9.45 -31.73
C GLU A 400 26.66 -9.24 -32.07
N THR A 401 26.19 -8.00 -32.02
CA THR A 401 24.86 -7.60 -32.49
C THR A 401 24.99 -6.46 -33.50
N HIS A 402 24.60 -6.71 -34.74
CA HIS A 402 24.57 -5.70 -35.80
C HIS A 402 23.44 -4.69 -35.59
N TRP A 403 23.67 -3.45 -35.97
CA TRP A 403 22.68 -2.37 -35.84
C TRP A 403 22.61 -1.49 -37.11
N ASP A 404 21.40 -1.00 -37.41
CA ASP A 404 21.17 0.05 -38.39
C ASP A 404 21.08 1.42 -37.73
N LYS A 405 20.55 1.45 -36.51
CA LYS A 405 20.50 2.62 -35.62
C LYS A 405 20.92 2.24 -34.21
N LEU A 406 21.64 3.13 -33.55
CA LEU A 406 22.13 2.94 -32.18
C LEU A 406 21.70 4.12 -31.30
N VAL A 407 21.17 3.85 -30.11
CA VAL A 407 20.79 4.86 -29.13
C VAL A 407 21.52 4.57 -27.82
N LEU A 408 22.28 5.55 -27.35
CA LEU A 408 23.04 5.49 -26.10
C LEU A 408 22.25 6.20 -24.98
N ALA A 409 21.75 5.43 -24.03
CA ALA A 409 20.96 5.88 -22.87
C ALA A 409 21.59 5.39 -21.55
N MET A 410 22.91 5.37 -21.48
CA MET A 410 23.71 4.75 -20.42
C MET A 410 23.74 5.57 -19.11
N GLY A 411 23.15 6.76 -19.10
CA GLY A 411 23.06 7.58 -17.91
C GLY A 411 24.43 8.04 -17.36
N SER A 412 24.64 7.87 -16.07
CA SER A 412 25.82 8.33 -15.35
C SER A 412 26.20 7.36 -14.23
N TYR A 413 27.48 7.40 -13.83
CA TYR A 413 28.02 6.62 -12.71
C TYR A 413 28.43 7.54 -11.53
N PRO A 414 28.44 7.02 -10.29
CA PRO A 414 28.85 7.78 -9.11
C PRO A 414 30.33 8.19 -9.18
N PHE A 415 30.63 9.46 -8.88
CA PHE A 415 32.00 9.92 -8.75
C PHE A 415 32.54 9.57 -7.35
N VAL A 416 33.57 8.73 -7.30
CA VAL A 416 34.33 8.43 -6.08
C VAL A 416 35.64 9.23 -6.10
N PRO A 417 35.87 10.14 -5.13
CA PRO A 417 37.12 10.89 -5.05
C PRO A 417 38.33 9.95 -4.93
N PRO A 418 39.48 10.26 -5.58
CA PRO A 418 40.66 9.39 -5.59
C PRO A 418 41.46 9.50 -4.29
N VAL A 419 40.82 9.22 -3.16
CA VAL A 419 41.45 9.18 -1.83
C VAL A 419 41.97 7.76 -1.54
N PRO A 420 43.18 7.58 -1.01
CA PRO A 420 43.66 6.29 -0.53
C PRO A 420 42.63 5.62 0.40
N GLY A 421 42.34 4.33 0.15
CA GLY A 421 41.39 3.54 0.95
C GLY A 421 39.91 3.66 0.54
N HIS A 422 39.57 4.36 -0.55
CA HIS A 422 38.19 4.48 -1.04
C HIS A 422 37.52 3.14 -1.42
N ASN A 423 38.31 2.09 -1.65
CA ASN A 423 37.87 0.76 -2.04
C ASN A 423 37.94 -0.27 -0.89
N LEU A 424 38.11 0.18 0.35
CA LEU A 424 38.08 -0.70 1.52
C LEU A 424 36.68 -1.29 1.73
N GLU A 425 36.65 -2.49 2.31
CA GLU A 425 35.41 -3.13 2.75
C GLU A 425 34.65 -2.22 3.74
N GLY A 426 33.40 -1.88 3.40
CA GLY A 426 32.58 -0.91 4.14
C GLY A 426 32.44 0.45 3.44
N CYS A 427 33.07 0.66 2.28
CA CYS A 427 32.86 1.81 1.41
C CYS A 427 31.87 1.47 0.27
N PHE A 428 30.82 2.25 0.12
CA PHE A 428 29.72 2.04 -0.82
C PHE A 428 29.45 3.29 -1.68
N VAL A 429 28.67 3.12 -2.73
CA VAL A 429 28.08 4.22 -3.52
C VAL A 429 26.55 4.17 -3.38
N TYR A 430 25.84 5.19 -3.85
CA TYR A 430 24.38 5.28 -3.76
C TYR A 430 23.76 5.55 -5.14
N ARG A 431 23.36 4.49 -5.87
CA ARG A 431 22.84 4.65 -7.25
C ARG A 431 21.90 3.57 -7.77
N THR A 432 22.18 2.30 -7.49
CA THR A 432 21.44 1.13 -7.99
C THR A 432 20.73 0.40 -6.85
N LEU A 433 19.75 -0.45 -7.14
CA LEU A 433 19.13 -1.30 -6.10
C LEU A 433 20.16 -2.22 -5.44
N ASP A 434 21.12 -2.74 -6.22
CA ASP A 434 22.21 -3.58 -5.71
C ASP A 434 23.13 -2.81 -4.74
N ASP A 435 23.34 -1.51 -4.96
CA ASP A 435 24.05 -0.67 -4.00
C ASP A 435 23.28 -0.53 -2.68
N LEU A 436 21.94 -0.41 -2.77
CA LEU A 436 21.08 -0.26 -1.58
C LEU A 436 21.02 -1.56 -0.78
N ASP A 437 20.97 -2.71 -1.44
CA ASP A 437 21.04 -4.03 -0.79
C ASP A 437 22.34 -4.17 0.01
N GLN A 438 23.47 -3.79 -0.60
CA GLN A 438 24.78 -3.81 0.06
C GLN A 438 24.83 -2.84 1.26
N ILE A 439 24.26 -1.64 1.12
CA ILE A 439 24.15 -0.66 2.20
C ILE A 439 23.28 -1.21 3.34
N ALA A 440 22.11 -1.79 3.04
CA ALA A 440 21.20 -2.36 4.04
C ALA A 440 21.84 -3.54 4.80
N ALA A 441 22.51 -4.44 4.07
CA ALA A 441 23.20 -5.57 4.66
C ALA A 441 24.30 -5.11 5.63
N ARG A 442 25.08 -4.10 5.26
CA ARG A 442 26.11 -3.54 6.15
C ARG A 442 25.48 -2.82 7.34
N ALA A 443 24.44 -2.03 7.11
CA ALA A 443 23.73 -1.25 8.11
C ALA A 443 23.21 -2.11 9.27
N ALA A 444 22.80 -3.35 9.02
CA ALA A 444 22.33 -4.29 10.05
C ALA A 444 23.34 -4.57 11.18
N THR A 445 24.64 -4.37 10.91
CA THR A 445 25.72 -4.59 11.89
C THR A 445 26.50 -3.32 12.24
N ALA A 446 26.23 -2.21 11.55
CA ALA A 446 26.89 -0.92 11.75
C ALA A 446 26.16 -0.06 12.79
N ARG A 447 26.88 0.83 13.46
CA ARG A 447 26.30 1.84 14.39
C ARG A 447 26.42 3.25 13.82
N ARG A 448 27.51 3.54 13.12
CA ARG A 448 27.84 4.87 12.56
C ARG A 448 28.04 4.79 11.06
N GLY A 449 27.41 5.72 10.34
CA GLY A 449 27.52 5.85 8.89
C GLY A 449 27.95 7.26 8.48
N VAL A 450 28.89 7.37 7.54
CA VAL A 450 29.34 8.65 6.98
C VAL A 450 28.99 8.73 5.51
N VAL A 451 28.37 9.83 5.09
CA VAL A 451 28.18 10.17 3.67
C VAL A 451 29.20 11.21 3.26
N ILE A 452 30.01 10.91 2.23
CA ILE A 452 30.89 11.90 1.59
C ILE A 452 30.12 12.58 0.46
N GLY A 453 29.84 13.86 0.62
CA GLY A 453 29.07 14.70 -0.30
C GLY A 453 27.79 15.22 0.36
N GLY A 454 27.67 16.54 0.47
CA GLY A 454 26.54 17.29 1.01
C GLY A 454 25.66 17.92 -0.07
N GLY A 455 25.64 17.32 -1.27
CA GLY A 455 24.69 17.66 -2.34
C GLY A 455 23.34 16.97 -2.17
N LEU A 456 22.46 17.09 -3.17
CA LEU A 456 21.10 16.54 -3.16
C LEU A 456 21.07 15.04 -2.81
N LEU A 457 21.78 14.23 -3.60
CA LEU A 457 21.85 12.77 -3.38
C LEU A 457 22.52 12.41 -2.06
N GLY A 458 23.48 13.22 -1.60
CA GLY A 458 24.20 12.94 -0.35
C GLY A 458 23.33 13.14 0.87
N LEU A 459 22.46 14.16 0.84
CA LEU A 459 21.49 14.40 1.89
C LEU A 459 20.35 13.36 1.88
N GLU A 460 19.99 12.82 0.72
CA GLU A 460 19.09 11.64 0.61
C GLU A 460 19.76 10.36 1.15
N ALA A 461 21.02 10.10 0.80
CA ALA A 461 21.76 8.97 1.34
C ALA A 461 21.92 9.08 2.88
N ALA A 462 22.11 10.29 3.41
CA ALA A 462 22.14 10.52 4.85
C ALA A 462 20.78 10.25 5.51
N ASN A 463 19.67 10.58 4.83
CA ASN A 463 18.33 10.20 5.28
C ASN A 463 18.15 8.68 5.31
N ALA A 464 18.62 7.98 4.27
CA ALA A 464 18.59 6.52 4.22
C ALA A 464 19.34 5.87 5.39
N LEU A 465 20.60 6.28 5.65
CA LEU A 465 21.38 5.74 6.77
C LEU A 465 20.70 6.01 8.13
N LYS A 466 20.07 7.19 8.28
CA LYS A 466 19.32 7.52 9.49
C LYS A 466 18.08 6.64 9.66
N GLN A 467 17.34 6.37 8.58
CA GLN A 467 16.17 5.48 8.61
C GLN A 467 16.54 4.04 8.95
N LEU A 468 17.74 3.61 8.55
CA LEU A 468 18.34 2.34 8.94
C LEU A 468 18.83 2.30 10.41
N GLY A 469 18.71 3.41 11.14
CA GLY A 469 19.02 3.49 12.57
C GLY A 469 20.46 3.87 12.90
N LEU A 470 21.25 4.33 11.94
CA LEU A 470 22.65 4.69 12.16
C LEU A 470 22.80 6.12 12.68
N GLU A 471 23.77 6.33 13.57
CA GLU A 471 24.34 7.65 13.83
C GLU A 471 25.00 8.14 12.53
N THR A 472 24.45 9.21 11.95
CA THR A 472 24.77 9.61 10.58
C THR A 472 25.50 10.93 10.53
N HIS A 473 26.57 10.97 9.73
CA HIS A 473 27.33 12.18 9.44
C HIS A 473 27.40 12.46 7.94
N VAL A 474 27.43 13.75 7.57
CA VAL A 474 27.68 14.22 6.21
C VAL A 474 28.98 15.01 6.20
N VAL A 475 29.90 14.61 5.32
CA VAL A 475 31.19 15.27 5.11
C VAL A 475 31.16 15.94 3.74
N GLU A 476 31.26 17.27 3.71
CA GLU A 476 31.26 18.07 2.50
C GLU A 476 32.59 18.83 2.36
N PHE A 477 33.18 18.75 1.17
CA PHE A 477 34.44 19.43 0.86
C PHE A 477 34.23 20.95 0.77
N ALA A 478 33.13 21.38 0.17
CA ALA A 478 32.76 22.79 0.07
C ALA A 478 32.41 23.38 1.46
N PRO A 479 32.48 24.71 1.60
CA PRO A 479 32.06 25.37 2.84
C PRO A 479 30.56 25.23 3.15
N ASN A 480 29.75 24.89 2.13
CA ASN A 480 28.30 24.88 2.17
C ASN A 480 27.71 23.56 1.66
N LEU A 481 26.61 23.13 2.27
CA LEU A 481 25.74 22.10 1.68
C LEU A 481 25.09 22.64 0.40
N MET A 482 24.90 21.75 -0.58
CA MET A 482 24.28 22.07 -1.87
C MET A 482 24.90 23.32 -2.55
N ALA A 483 26.24 23.42 -2.55
CA ALA A 483 26.99 24.60 -3.00
C ALA A 483 26.71 25.05 -4.46
N VAL A 484 26.10 24.17 -5.28
CA VAL A 484 25.65 24.51 -6.63
C VAL A 484 24.28 25.20 -6.61
N GLN A 485 23.34 24.69 -5.80
CA GLN A 485 21.95 25.12 -5.79
C GLN A 485 21.66 26.26 -4.80
N LEU A 486 22.36 26.30 -3.67
CA LEU A 486 22.12 27.25 -2.59
C LEU A 486 23.22 28.30 -2.50
N ASP A 487 22.84 29.48 -2.05
CA ASP A 487 23.79 30.48 -1.59
C ASP A 487 24.10 30.32 -0.10
N ASN A 488 25.02 31.14 0.41
CA ASN A 488 25.53 31.00 1.78
C ASN A 488 24.42 31.05 2.84
N GLY A 489 23.42 31.94 2.67
CA GLY A 489 22.30 32.08 3.60
C GLY A 489 21.40 30.85 3.62
N GLY A 490 21.00 30.38 2.44
CA GLY A 490 20.21 29.15 2.31
C GLY A 490 20.94 27.92 2.83
N ALA A 491 22.23 27.77 2.52
CA ALA A 491 23.04 26.65 2.96
C ALA A 491 23.26 26.64 4.49
N ALA A 492 23.47 27.81 5.11
CA ALA A 492 23.57 27.91 6.56
C ALA A 492 22.27 27.49 7.26
N MET A 493 21.12 27.94 6.73
CA MET A 493 19.81 27.56 7.24
C MET A 493 19.56 26.06 7.11
N LEU A 494 19.91 25.47 5.96
CA LEU A 494 19.79 24.04 5.73
C LEU A 494 20.67 23.24 6.70
N ARG A 495 21.92 23.68 6.91
CA ARG A 495 22.85 23.03 7.84
C ARG A 495 22.29 23.01 9.27
N GLU A 496 21.74 24.13 9.74
CA GLU A 496 21.16 24.21 11.08
C GLU A 496 20.01 23.21 11.25
N LYS A 497 19.08 23.19 10.29
CA LYS A 497 17.90 22.34 10.33
C LYS A 497 18.24 20.84 10.25
N ILE A 498 19.17 20.46 9.38
CA ILE A 498 19.66 19.07 9.27
C ILE A 498 20.39 18.64 10.55
N SER A 499 21.17 19.53 11.16
CA SER A 499 21.87 19.25 12.42
C SER A 499 20.90 19.00 13.57
N GLN A 500 19.80 19.75 13.65
CA GLN A 500 18.74 19.53 14.65
C GLN A 500 17.96 18.23 14.45
N LEU A 501 17.95 17.71 13.22
CA LEU A 501 17.44 16.38 12.93
C LEU A 501 18.42 15.28 13.32
N GLY A 502 19.54 15.58 13.98
CA GLY A 502 20.48 14.59 14.49
C GLY A 502 21.45 14.04 13.44
N VAL A 503 21.68 14.77 12.35
CA VAL A 503 22.72 14.44 11.35
C VAL A 503 23.92 15.35 11.59
N GLY A 504 25.10 14.78 11.84
CA GLY A 504 26.31 15.59 12.05
C GLY A 504 26.87 16.12 10.73
N VAL A 505 26.85 17.43 10.52
CA VAL A 505 27.32 18.05 9.27
C VAL A 505 28.73 18.63 9.43
N HIS A 506 29.66 18.17 8.59
CA HIS A 506 31.05 18.61 8.55
C HIS A 506 31.38 19.22 7.19
N THR A 507 31.34 20.55 7.10
CA THR A 507 31.73 21.28 5.88
C THR A 507 33.20 21.68 5.88
N SER A 508 33.74 22.07 4.73
CA SER A 508 35.17 22.39 4.56
C SER A 508 36.10 21.25 4.97
N LYS A 509 35.67 19.99 4.82
CA LYS A 509 36.47 18.81 5.18
C LYS A 509 36.98 18.09 3.94
N ALA A 510 38.28 18.18 3.72
CA ALA A 510 38.98 17.45 2.66
C ALA A 510 39.55 16.14 3.23
N THR A 511 38.96 15.00 2.88
CA THR A 511 39.48 13.67 3.25
C THR A 511 40.80 13.41 2.53
N THR A 512 41.86 13.11 3.27
CA THR A 512 43.18 12.79 2.73
C THR A 512 43.39 11.29 2.55
N GLU A 513 42.86 10.48 3.46
CA GLU A 513 42.91 9.01 3.40
C GLU A 513 41.78 8.39 4.23
N ILE A 514 41.42 7.15 3.90
CA ILE A 514 40.51 6.29 4.65
C ILE A 514 41.30 5.06 5.09
N VAL A 515 41.32 4.79 6.40
CA VAL A 515 42.09 3.69 6.99
C VAL A 515 41.21 2.78 7.82
N ARG A 516 41.58 1.50 7.92
CA ARG A 516 40.94 0.54 8.83
C ARG A 516 41.67 0.51 10.17
N ASN A 517 40.94 0.61 11.27
CA ASN A 517 41.46 0.51 12.64
C ASN A 517 40.69 -0.58 13.43
N GLU A 518 41.06 -0.81 14.69
CA GLU A 518 40.41 -1.80 15.57
C GLU A 518 38.91 -1.51 15.83
N GLN A 519 38.45 -0.30 15.55
CA GLN A 519 37.09 0.19 15.79
C GLN A 519 36.25 0.36 14.52
N GLY A 520 36.77 -0.01 13.34
CA GLY A 520 36.10 0.16 12.04
C GLY A 520 36.93 0.93 11.01
N LEU A 521 36.27 1.83 10.28
CA LEU A 521 36.89 2.76 9.33
C LEU A 521 37.15 4.12 9.98
N GLN A 522 38.15 4.84 9.50
CA GLN A 522 38.46 6.20 9.93
C GLN A 522 38.80 7.07 8.73
N LEU A 523 38.13 8.22 8.61
CA LEU A 523 38.46 9.28 7.67
C LEU A 523 39.48 10.21 8.33
N ASN A 524 40.60 10.45 7.68
CA ASN A 524 41.56 11.48 8.07
C ASN A 524 41.39 12.70 7.16
N PHE A 525 41.40 13.89 7.75
CA PHE A 525 41.19 15.15 7.03
C PHE A 525 42.48 15.98 6.92
N ALA A 526 42.55 16.84 5.90
CA ALA A 526 43.72 17.68 5.63
C ALA A 526 44.04 18.69 6.75
N ASP A 527 43.06 19.01 7.61
CA ASP A 527 43.25 19.88 8.77
C ASP A 527 43.78 19.14 10.01
N GLY A 528 44.10 17.85 9.89
CA GLY A 528 44.62 17.00 10.96
C GLY A 528 43.54 16.37 11.85
N SER A 529 42.26 16.71 11.66
CA SER A 529 41.16 16.03 12.38
C SER A 529 40.82 14.68 11.73
N SER A 530 40.09 13.83 12.45
CA SER A 530 39.62 12.53 11.96
C SER A 530 38.19 12.22 12.39
N LEU A 531 37.52 11.31 11.68
CA LEU A 531 36.16 10.85 11.97
C LEU A 531 36.06 9.32 11.83
N ALA A 532 35.69 8.65 12.92
CA ALA A 532 35.49 7.20 12.94
C ALA A 532 34.09 6.81 12.44
N THR A 533 33.98 5.71 11.71
CA THR A 533 32.72 5.21 11.15
C THR A 533 32.77 3.69 10.89
N ASP A 534 31.61 3.05 10.81
CA ASP A 534 31.54 1.60 10.53
C ASP A 534 31.26 1.32 9.04
N MET A 535 30.74 2.33 8.33
CA MET A 535 30.50 2.31 6.89
C MET A 535 30.49 3.71 6.29
N LEU A 536 30.84 3.79 5.01
CA LEU A 536 30.94 5.05 4.26
C LEU A 536 30.18 4.96 2.94
N VAL A 537 29.43 6.00 2.60
CA VAL A 537 28.70 6.11 1.33
C VAL A 537 29.23 7.31 0.55
N PHE A 538 29.73 7.09 -0.66
CA PHE A 538 30.17 8.14 -1.56
C PHE A 538 28.98 8.69 -2.36
N SER A 539 28.75 9.99 -2.23
CA SER A 539 27.79 10.77 -3.00
C SER A 539 28.39 12.13 -3.41
N ALA A 540 29.62 12.11 -3.92
CA ALA A 540 30.36 13.31 -4.32
C ALA A 540 30.00 13.85 -5.73
N GLY A 541 28.83 13.46 -6.25
CA GLY A 541 28.34 13.78 -7.59
C GLY A 541 28.38 12.58 -8.54
N ILE A 542 28.00 12.83 -9.79
CA ILE A 542 27.94 11.83 -10.87
C ILE A 542 28.79 12.28 -12.06
N ARG A 543 29.15 11.33 -12.92
CA ARG A 543 29.84 11.57 -14.19
C ARG A 543 29.10 10.88 -15.34
N PRO A 544 28.93 11.55 -16.50
CA PRO A 544 28.33 10.91 -17.67
C PRO A 544 29.02 9.60 -18.01
N GLN A 545 28.24 8.56 -18.32
CA GLN A 545 28.80 7.30 -18.81
C GLN A 545 29.15 7.46 -20.29
N ASP A 546 30.39 7.86 -20.58
CA ASP A 546 30.87 8.18 -21.93
C ASP A 546 32.00 7.27 -22.42
N ALA A 547 32.41 6.28 -21.61
CA ALA A 547 33.56 5.41 -21.89
C ALA A 547 33.39 4.66 -23.22
N LEU A 548 32.20 4.08 -23.44
CA LEU A 548 31.88 3.33 -24.65
C LEU A 548 31.88 4.21 -25.92
N ALA A 549 31.37 5.43 -25.81
CA ALA A 549 31.38 6.40 -26.89
C ALA A 549 32.80 6.86 -27.24
N ARG A 550 33.63 7.08 -26.21
CA ARG A 550 35.05 7.46 -26.36
C ARG A 550 35.85 6.36 -27.05
N SER A 551 35.71 5.11 -26.61
CA SER A 551 36.36 3.96 -27.28
C SER A 551 35.82 3.71 -28.68
N GLY A 552 34.54 4.00 -28.91
CA GLY A 552 33.90 3.93 -30.23
C GLY A 552 34.26 5.07 -31.18
N GLY A 553 35.06 6.06 -30.74
CA GLY A 553 35.47 7.19 -31.57
C GLY A 553 34.39 8.25 -31.83
N LEU A 554 33.39 8.35 -30.95
CA LEU A 554 32.42 9.45 -30.97
C LEU A 554 32.98 10.69 -30.27
N SER A 555 32.57 11.87 -30.73
CA SER A 555 32.94 13.13 -30.09
C SER A 555 32.39 13.20 -28.66
N VAL A 556 33.29 13.45 -27.71
CA VAL A 556 32.99 13.59 -26.28
C VAL A 556 33.55 14.92 -25.77
N GLY A 557 32.86 15.54 -24.82
CA GLY A 557 33.27 16.82 -24.25
C GLY A 557 34.56 16.73 -23.44
N GLU A 558 35.22 17.88 -23.27
CA GLU A 558 36.45 18.00 -22.47
C GLU A 558 36.26 17.54 -21.02
N ARG A 559 35.06 17.77 -20.46
CA ARG A 559 34.67 17.36 -19.10
C ARG A 559 33.82 16.08 -19.08
N GLY A 560 33.79 15.34 -20.19
CA GLY A 560 32.99 14.13 -20.39
C GLY A 560 31.60 14.40 -20.97
N GLY A 561 30.93 13.31 -21.34
CA GLY A 561 29.61 13.31 -21.98
C GLY A 561 29.69 13.29 -23.51
N ILE A 562 28.70 12.65 -24.14
CA ILE A 562 28.64 12.38 -25.57
C ILE A 562 28.04 13.59 -26.28
N CYS A 563 28.81 14.24 -27.16
CA CYS A 563 28.34 15.45 -27.85
C CYS A 563 27.14 15.13 -28.74
N ILE A 564 26.03 15.87 -28.56
CA ILE A 564 24.83 15.76 -29.38
C ILE A 564 24.35 17.08 -29.97
N ASP A 565 23.66 17.01 -31.10
CA ASP A 565 22.90 18.12 -31.69
C ASP A 565 21.47 18.23 -31.11
N ASN A 566 20.67 19.16 -31.64
CA ASN A 566 19.28 19.37 -31.22
C ASN A 566 18.36 18.18 -31.56
N GLN A 567 18.76 17.27 -32.45
CA GLN A 567 18.03 16.04 -32.79
C GLN A 567 18.55 14.85 -31.97
N CYS A 568 19.40 15.09 -30.96
CA CYS A 568 20.06 14.08 -30.14
C CYS A 568 21.02 13.17 -30.93
N ARG A 569 21.47 13.58 -32.13
CA ARG A 569 22.45 12.84 -32.94
C ARG A 569 23.86 13.15 -32.48
N THR A 570 24.72 12.14 -32.52
CA THR A 570 26.15 12.28 -32.19
C THR A 570 26.97 12.73 -33.41
N SER A 571 28.30 12.67 -33.33
CA SER A 571 29.19 12.85 -34.50
C SER A 571 28.98 11.81 -35.60
N ASP A 572 28.27 10.72 -35.29
CA ASP A 572 27.81 9.72 -36.25
C ASP A 572 26.28 9.86 -36.44
N PRO A 573 25.78 10.07 -37.67
CA PRO A 573 24.36 10.32 -37.92
C PRO A 573 23.45 9.11 -37.65
N ASP A 574 24.02 7.91 -37.55
CA ASP A 574 23.29 6.68 -37.22
C ASP A 574 23.31 6.36 -35.71
N VAL A 575 24.01 7.16 -34.91
CA VAL A 575 24.10 7.02 -33.45
C VAL A 575 23.52 8.24 -32.74
N LEU A 576 22.57 8.02 -31.84
CA LEU A 576 21.97 9.03 -30.97
C LEU A 576 22.41 8.81 -29.51
N ALA A 577 22.37 9.87 -28.71
CA ALA A 577 22.57 9.76 -27.26
C ALA A 577 21.53 10.60 -26.50
N ILE A 578 20.99 10.05 -25.40
CA ILE A 578 19.92 10.67 -24.61
C ILE A 578 20.14 10.48 -23.10
N GLY A 579 19.59 11.38 -22.29
CA GLY A 579 19.72 11.32 -20.83
C GLY A 579 21.07 11.86 -20.32
N GLU A 580 21.50 11.41 -19.14
CA GLU A 580 22.66 11.99 -18.43
C GLU A 580 24.01 11.73 -19.12
N CYS A 581 24.10 10.76 -20.04
CA CYS A 581 25.32 10.52 -20.83
C CYS A 581 25.49 11.55 -21.96
N ALA A 582 24.45 12.28 -22.33
CA ALA A 582 24.46 13.23 -23.44
C ALA A 582 24.93 14.62 -23.02
N LEU A 583 25.76 15.23 -23.86
CA LEU A 583 26.29 16.59 -23.74
C LEU A 583 25.69 17.44 -24.86
N TRP A 584 24.76 18.32 -24.51
CA TRP A 584 24.11 19.23 -25.44
C TRP A 584 24.56 20.67 -25.18
N ASP A 585 25.08 21.37 -26.20
CA ASP A 585 25.58 22.75 -26.08
C ASP A 585 26.53 22.96 -24.87
N ASN A 586 27.49 22.04 -24.71
CA ASN A 586 28.44 21.99 -23.57
C ASN A 586 27.77 21.88 -22.18
N LYS A 587 26.53 21.40 -22.11
CA LYS A 587 25.77 21.18 -20.86
C LYS A 587 25.32 19.74 -20.73
N ILE A 588 25.45 19.22 -19.50
CA ILE A 588 24.93 17.92 -19.09
C ILE A 588 23.75 18.17 -18.15
N TYR A 589 22.68 17.42 -18.36
CA TYR A 589 21.46 17.51 -17.56
C TYR A 589 21.33 16.31 -16.61
N GLY A 590 21.54 16.53 -15.32
CA GLY A 590 21.42 15.50 -14.26
C GLY A 590 20.00 15.39 -13.68
N LEU A 591 18.97 15.51 -14.54
CA LEU A 591 17.56 15.45 -14.15
C LEU A 591 16.80 14.56 -15.15
N VAL A 592 15.77 13.87 -14.66
CA VAL A 592 14.97 12.95 -15.49
C VAL A 592 14.19 13.66 -16.60
N ALA A 593 13.62 14.83 -16.31
CA ALA A 593 12.75 15.55 -17.24
C ALA A 593 13.48 15.99 -18.55
N PRO A 594 14.68 16.58 -18.50
CA PRO A 594 15.50 16.80 -19.71
C PRO A 594 15.77 15.50 -20.48
N GLY A 595 16.05 14.40 -19.77
CA GLY A 595 16.24 13.09 -20.39
C GLY A 595 15.00 12.60 -21.15
N TYR A 596 13.79 12.80 -20.60
CA TYR A 596 12.54 12.48 -21.29
C TYR A 596 12.29 13.37 -22.51
N GLN A 597 12.68 14.65 -22.46
CA GLN A 597 12.62 15.51 -23.64
C GLN A 597 13.58 15.04 -24.73
N MET A 598 14.81 14.63 -24.38
CA MET A 598 15.76 14.02 -25.31
C MET A 598 15.22 12.72 -25.90
N ALA A 599 14.59 11.85 -25.09
CA ALA A 599 13.96 10.63 -25.55
C ALA A 599 12.86 10.89 -26.60
N ARG A 600 12.01 11.90 -26.38
CA ARG A 600 11.00 12.33 -27.37
C ARG A 600 11.63 12.86 -28.66
N ALA A 601 12.67 13.69 -28.55
CA ALA A 601 13.38 14.23 -29.71
C ALA A 601 14.08 13.12 -30.52
N ALA A 602 14.69 12.14 -29.85
CA ALA A 602 15.33 10.99 -30.48
C ALA A 602 14.30 10.08 -31.17
N ALA A 603 13.16 9.79 -30.53
CA ALA A 603 12.09 9.00 -31.15
C ALA A 603 11.47 9.70 -32.37
N ALA A 604 11.21 11.02 -32.29
CA ALA A 604 10.75 11.82 -33.43
C ALA A 604 11.78 11.79 -34.58
N THR A 605 13.07 11.88 -34.27
CA THR A 605 14.15 11.78 -35.25
C THR A 605 14.17 10.44 -35.96
N LEU A 606 13.92 9.33 -35.25
CA LEU A 606 13.85 7.99 -35.83
C LEU A 606 12.57 7.76 -36.66
N ALA A 607 11.48 8.45 -36.33
CA ALA A 607 10.22 8.43 -37.08
C ALA A 607 10.21 9.38 -38.31
N GLY A 608 11.24 10.22 -38.47
CA GLY A 608 11.27 11.24 -39.52
C GLY A 608 10.33 12.43 -39.26
N GLU A 609 9.92 12.63 -38.00
CA GLU A 609 9.06 13.72 -37.55
C GLU A 609 9.88 14.96 -37.15
N ALA A 610 9.23 16.12 -37.11
CA ALA A 610 9.83 17.33 -36.55
C ALA A 610 9.90 17.22 -35.02
N GLY A 611 11.11 17.21 -34.47
CA GLY A 611 11.36 17.24 -33.04
C GLY A 611 12.78 17.73 -32.72
N SER A 612 12.91 18.56 -31.69
CA SER A 612 14.22 19.08 -31.27
C SER A 612 14.29 19.30 -29.76
N PHE A 613 15.43 18.98 -29.16
CA PHE A 613 15.83 19.40 -27.83
C PHE A 613 16.51 20.76 -27.90
N SER A 614 16.01 21.74 -27.14
CA SER A 614 16.49 23.12 -27.09
C SER A 614 17.03 23.52 -25.71
N GLY A 615 17.40 22.53 -24.90
CA GLY A 615 17.77 22.70 -23.50
C GLY A 615 16.59 22.56 -22.55
N ALA A 616 16.89 22.56 -21.25
CA ALA A 616 15.90 22.42 -20.20
C ALA A 616 16.21 23.29 -18.97
N ASP A 617 15.18 23.57 -18.18
CA ASP A 617 15.30 24.26 -16.90
C ASP A 617 15.91 23.33 -15.83
N MET A 618 16.80 23.88 -15.01
CA MET A 618 17.52 23.16 -13.95
C MET A 618 16.95 23.46 -12.55
N SER A 619 15.78 24.10 -12.48
CA SER A 619 15.16 24.40 -11.21
C SER A 619 14.74 23.12 -10.49
N THR A 620 14.92 23.10 -9.18
CA THR A 620 14.67 21.94 -8.34
C THR A 620 13.88 22.34 -7.10
N LYS A 621 12.92 21.51 -6.71
CA LYS A 621 12.22 21.58 -5.41
C LYS A 621 12.19 20.17 -4.83
N LEU A 622 12.80 20.00 -3.67
CA LEU A 622 13.04 18.71 -3.05
C LEU A 622 12.78 18.80 -1.54
N LYS A 623 12.54 17.65 -0.91
CA LYS A 623 12.31 17.55 0.52
C LYS A 623 13.38 16.68 1.18
N LEU A 624 14.46 17.32 1.61
CA LEU A 624 15.64 16.64 2.13
C LEU A 624 15.50 16.45 3.65
N LEU A 625 15.47 15.21 4.14
CA LEU A 625 15.27 14.91 5.57
C LEU A 625 13.99 15.55 6.16
N GLY A 626 12.96 15.78 5.33
CA GLY A 626 11.74 16.48 5.75
C GLY A 626 11.81 18.01 5.68
N VAL A 627 12.93 18.60 5.23
CA VAL A 627 13.12 20.04 5.01
C VAL A 627 12.81 20.39 3.56
N ASP A 628 11.90 21.34 3.34
CA ASP A 628 11.64 21.88 2.00
C ASP A 628 12.81 22.76 1.53
N VAL A 629 13.36 22.44 0.36
CA VAL A 629 14.44 23.18 -0.30
C VAL A 629 14.09 23.37 -1.77
N ALA A 630 14.19 24.60 -2.27
CA ALA A 630 14.02 24.89 -3.68
C ALA A 630 15.04 25.90 -4.19
N SER A 631 15.46 25.72 -5.45
CA SER A 631 16.37 26.61 -6.17
C SER A 631 15.90 26.70 -7.63
N PHE A 632 15.90 27.91 -8.19
CA PHE A 632 15.46 28.13 -9.57
C PHE A 632 16.27 29.25 -10.24
N GLY A 633 16.44 29.13 -11.56
CA GLY A 633 17.13 30.12 -12.39
C GLY A 633 18.53 30.49 -11.88
N ASP A 634 18.87 31.78 -11.97
CA ASP A 634 20.12 32.34 -11.43
C ASP A 634 20.03 32.58 -9.91
N ALA A 635 19.92 31.49 -9.14
CA ALA A 635 19.79 31.50 -7.69
C ALA A 635 20.98 32.19 -6.96
N GLN A 636 22.17 32.13 -7.56
CA GLN A 636 23.39 32.72 -6.99
C GLN A 636 23.58 34.20 -7.36
N GLY A 637 22.87 34.73 -8.36
CA GLY A 637 23.02 36.11 -8.82
C GLY A 637 24.31 36.33 -9.58
N ARG A 638 24.61 35.44 -10.54
CA ARG A 638 25.77 35.53 -11.43
C ARG A 638 25.58 36.50 -12.58
N THR A 639 24.33 36.83 -12.91
CA THR A 639 23.97 37.76 -13.98
C THR A 639 24.52 39.16 -13.66
N PRO A 640 25.36 39.75 -14.54
CA PRO A 640 25.96 41.05 -14.28
C PRO A 640 24.90 42.13 -14.00
N GLY A 641 25.09 42.88 -12.90
CA GLY A 641 24.20 43.97 -12.50
C GLY A 641 22.88 43.53 -11.87
N CYS A 642 22.65 42.23 -11.63
CA CYS A 642 21.45 41.75 -10.95
C CYS A 642 21.36 42.29 -9.50
N GLN A 643 20.14 42.33 -8.97
CA GLN A 643 19.86 42.68 -7.58
C GLN A 643 19.28 41.47 -6.86
N SER A 644 19.49 41.37 -5.54
CA SER A 644 18.93 40.27 -4.74
C SER A 644 18.21 40.77 -3.50
N TYR A 645 17.02 40.23 -3.24
CA TYR A 645 16.26 40.44 -2.02
C TYR A 645 16.30 39.17 -1.18
N GLN A 646 16.49 39.30 0.13
CA GLN A 646 16.64 38.18 1.04
C GLN A 646 15.79 38.39 2.30
N TRP A 647 15.16 37.33 2.76
CA TRP A 647 14.38 37.29 3.99
C TRP A 647 14.76 36.05 4.80
N THR A 648 14.91 36.21 6.11
CA THR A 648 15.30 35.13 7.01
C THR A 648 14.46 35.19 8.27
N HIS A 649 13.81 34.10 8.61
CA HIS A 649 13.08 33.91 9.86
C HIS A 649 13.79 32.87 10.72
N GLY A 650 14.70 33.32 11.60
CA GLY A 650 15.54 32.45 12.43
C GLY A 650 14.76 31.37 13.21
N PRO A 651 13.78 31.74 14.07
CA PRO A 651 13.06 30.75 14.89
C PRO A 651 12.28 29.67 14.12
N GLN A 652 11.74 30.01 12.94
CA GLN A 652 11.03 29.07 12.07
C GLN A 652 11.98 28.38 11.07
N GLN A 653 13.25 28.78 11.07
CA GLN A 653 14.30 28.30 10.18
C GLN A 653 13.92 28.41 8.70
N ILE A 654 13.40 29.58 8.32
CA ILE A 654 13.02 29.89 6.93
C ILE A 654 14.03 30.86 6.34
N TYR A 655 14.50 30.57 5.14
CA TYR A 655 15.31 31.47 4.32
C TYR A 655 14.69 31.56 2.93
N LYS A 656 14.44 32.78 2.45
CA LYS A 656 13.94 33.04 1.09
C LYS A 656 14.78 34.12 0.42
N LYS A 657 15.14 33.90 -0.83
CA LYS A 657 15.85 34.86 -1.67
C LYS A 657 15.30 34.83 -3.08
N ILE A 658 15.20 36.00 -3.70
CA ILE A 658 14.97 36.18 -5.13
C ILE A 658 16.08 37.04 -5.73
N VAL A 659 16.37 36.78 -7.01
CA VAL A 659 17.32 37.51 -7.83
C VAL A 659 16.56 38.13 -8.98
N VAL A 660 16.72 39.43 -9.20
CA VAL A 660 16.01 40.21 -10.22
C VAL A 660 17.01 40.89 -11.17
N SER A 661 16.55 41.23 -12.37
CA SER A 661 17.34 41.95 -13.37
C SER A 661 17.77 43.34 -12.89
N ALA A 662 18.80 43.91 -13.53
CA ALA A 662 19.35 45.22 -13.18
C ALA A 662 18.30 46.36 -13.22
N ASP A 663 17.28 46.24 -14.07
CA ASP A 663 16.16 47.18 -14.20
C ASP A 663 14.98 46.88 -13.26
N GLY A 664 15.06 45.81 -12.46
CA GLY A 664 14.05 45.39 -11.49
C GLY A 664 12.78 44.78 -12.11
N LYS A 665 12.74 44.51 -13.42
CA LYS A 665 11.51 44.11 -14.11
C LYS A 665 11.29 42.61 -14.20
N ASN A 666 12.36 41.82 -14.24
CA ASN A 666 12.30 40.38 -14.47
C ASN A 666 12.89 39.60 -13.30
N LEU A 667 12.24 38.48 -12.95
CA LEU A 667 12.77 37.53 -12.00
C LEU A 667 13.77 36.60 -12.70
N LEU A 668 15.01 36.55 -12.21
CA LEU A 668 16.09 35.76 -12.79
C LEU A 668 16.29 34.42 -12.08
N GLY A 669 15.97 34.35 -10.77
CA GLY A 669 16.14 33.14 -9.97
C GLY A 669 15.82 33.33 -8.50
N GLY A 670 16.08 32.30 -7.69
CA GLY A 670 15.87 32.36 -6.24
C GLY A 670 16.21 31.09 -5.48
N VAL A 671 16.24 31.22 -4.16
CA VAL A 671 16.54 30.16 -3.17
C VAL A 671 15.47 30.18 -2.09
N LEU A 672 14.87 29.03 -1.78
CA LEU A 672 13.89 28.86 -0.71
C LEU A 672 14.32 27.67 0.17
N VAL A 673 14.46 27.88 1.47
CA VAL A 673 14.83 26.84 2.45
C VAL A 673 13.89 26.94 3.65
N GLY A 674 13.41 25.80 4.12
CA GLY A 674 12.49 25.70 5.25
C GLY A 674 11.02 25.86 4.87
N ASP A 675 10.72 26.79 3.96
CA ASP A 675 9.41 26.98 3.33
C ASP A 675 9.57 27.28 1.84
N ALA A 676 9.10 26.35 1.01
CA ALA A 676 9.10 26.46 -0.45
C ALA A 676 7.68 26.52 -1.04
N SER A 677 6.70 27.04 -0.29
CA SER A 677 5.31 27.26 -0.72
C SER A 677 5.23 28.18 -1.96
N ASP A 678 6.00 29.27 -1.96
CA ASP A 678 6.03 30.26 -3.04
C ASP A 678 6.74 29.79 -4.32
N TYR A 679 7.41 28.61 -4.29
CA TYR A 679 8.23 28.12 -5.40
C TYR A 679 7.47 28.07 -6.74
N ALA A 680 6.24 27.54 -6.73
CA ALA A 680 5.49 27.35 -7.98
C ALA A 680 5.21 28.70 -8.65
N THR A 681 4.74 29.70 -7.89
CA THR A 681 4.48 31.04 -8.40
C THR A 681 5.76 31.71 -8.91
N LEU A 682 6.84 31.68 -8.12
CA LEU A 682 8.10 32.31 -8.48
C LEU A 682 8.74 31.66 -9.71
N LEU A 683 8.67 30.32 -9.82
CA LEU A 683 9.15 29.60 -10.99
C LEU A 683 8.38 30.04 -12.25
N GLN A 684 7.05 30.15 -12.19
CA GLN A 684 6.25 30.59 -13.34
C GLN A 684 6.54 32.05 -13.73
N MET A 685 6.73 32.94 -12.75
CA MET A 685 7.10 34.32 -13.03
C MET A 685 8.43 34.42 -13.77
N MET A 686 9.41 33.59 -13.40
CA MET A 686 10.71 33.53 -14.06
C MET A 686 10.63 32.90 -15.46
N LEU A 687 10.02 31.70 -15.58
CA LEU A 687 9.95 30.97 -16.85
C LEU A 687 9.17 31.72 -17.94
N ASN A 688 8.14 32.47 -17.56
CA ASN A 688 7.28 33.19 -18.50
C ASN A 688 7.64 34.69 -18.63
N GLY A 689 8.73 35.14 -18.02
CA GLY A 689 9.16 36.55 -18.08
C GLY A 689 8.09 37.53 -17.60
N MET A 690 7.36 37.16 -16.54
CA MET A 690 6.25 37.97 -16.04
C MET A 690 6.77 39.24 -15.36
N ALA A 691 6.06 40.35 -15.55
CA ALA A 691 6.40 41.62 -14.92
C ALA A 691 6.35 41.50 -13.39
N LEU A 692 7.43 41.93 -12.73
CA LEU A 692 7.49 41.98 -11.27
C LEU A 692 6.63 43.12 -10.69
N PRO A 693 6.11 42.98 -9.46
CA PRO A 693 5.48 44.08 -8.76
C PRO A 693 6.48 45.20 -8.48
N LYS A 694 5.98 46.42 -8.22
CA LYS A 694 6.82 47.59 -7.91
C LYS A 694 7.81 47.36 -6.76
N HIS A 695 7.46 46.46 -5.83
CA HIS A 695 8.27 46.03 -4.69
C HIS A 695 8.51 44.52 -4.77
N PRO A 696 9.54 44.04 -5.51
CA PRO A 696 9.79 42.61 -5.69
C PRO A 696 9.99 41.84 -4.38
N GLU A 697 10.54 42.47 -3.34
CA GLU A 697 10.73 41.90 -2.00
C GLU A 697 9.43 41.37 -1.38
N SER A 698 8.29 41.98 -1.71
CA SER A 698 6.98 41.53 -1.23
C SER A 698 6.66 40.07 -1.60
N LEU A 699 7.25 39.56 -2.68
CA LEU A 699 7.06 38.17 -3.13
C LEU A 699 7.61 37.15 -2.12
N ILE A 700 8.65 37.49 -1.35
CA ILE A 700 9.30 36.57 -0.41
C ILE A 700 9.05 36.90 1.07
N LEU A 701 8.49 38.07 1.38
CA LEU A 701 8.16 38.47 2.76
C LEU A 701 6.92 37.74 3.28
N PRO A 702 6.76 37.47 4.57
CA PRO A 702 5.51 36.90 5.08
C PRO A 702 4.35 37.84 4.73
N ALA A 703 3.18 37.27 4.40
CA ALA A 703 2.00 38.09 4.16
C ALA A 703 1.73 38.92 5.42
N LEU A 704 1.65 40.24 5.27
CA LEU A 704 1.18 41.11 6.34
C LEU A 704 -0.33 40.83 6.50
N GLU A 705 -0.82 40.77 7.73
CA GLU A 705 -2.26 40.62 8.02
C GLU A 705 -3.06 41.62 7.17
N GLY A 706 -4.09 41.15 6.46
CA GLY A 706 -4.92 41.95 5.54
C GLY A 706 -4.35 42.23 4.14
N SER A 707 -3.18 41.72 3.76
CA SER A 707 -2.65 41.86 2.38
C SER A 707 -3.27 40.84 1.41
N ALA A 708 -3.59 41.30 0.19
CA ALA A 708 -4.14 40.45 -0.87
C ALA A 708 -3.26 39.20 -1.11
N PRO A 709 -3.84 38.02 -1.40
CA PRO A 709 -3.08 36.81 -1.62
C PRO A 709 -2.03 37.03 -2.73
N LYS A 710 -0.80 36.63 -2.44
CA LYS A 710 0.37 36.77 -3.34
C LYS A 710 0.27 35.98 -4.65
N ALA A 711 -0.74 35.13 -4.79
CA ALA A 711 -0.84 34.17 -5.87
C ALA A 711 -1.38 34.81 -7.15
N LEU A 712 -0.66 34.59 -8.25
CA LEU A 712 -1.23 34.68 -9.60
C LEU A 712 -2.29 33.60 -9.75
N GLY A 713 -3.53 33.97 -10.06
CA GLY A 713 -4.58 33.00 -10.39
C GLY A 713 -4.20 32.20 -11.65
N VAL A 714 -4.59 30.93 -11.72
CA VAL A 714 -4.37 30.05 -12.88
C VAL A 714 -4.87 30.63 -14.21
N ALA A 715 -5.82 31.57 -14.15
CA ALA A 715 -6.30 32.35 -15.28
C ALA A 715 -5.19 33.16 -15.99
N ALA A 716 -4.21 33.67 -15.24
CA ALA A 716 -3.14 34.53 -15.77
C ALA A 716 -1.98 33.74 -16.42
N LEU A 717 -1.95 32.41 -16.28
CA LEU A 717 -0.93 31.56 -16.90
C LEU A 717 -1.25 31.35 -18.40
N PRO A 718 -0.27 31.46 -19.32
CA PRO A 718 -0.46 31.10 -20.72
C PRO A 718 -0.65 29.58 -20.89
N ASP A 719 -1.24 29.13 -22.01
CA ASP A 719 -1.45 27.69 -22.25
C ASP A 719 -0.13 26.89 -22.31
N GLY A 720 0.95 27.51 -22.81
CA GLY A 720 2.29 26.93 -22.80
C GLY A 720 2.96 26.87 -21.42
N ALA A 721 2.34 27.40 -20.36
CA ALA A 721 2.93 27.40 -19.02
C ALA A 721 3.10 25.98 -18.48
N GLN A 722 4.32 25.61 -18.11
CA GLN A 722 4.61 24.27 -17.61
C GLN A 722 4.09 24.09 -16.18
N ILE A 723 3.16 23.16 -15.97
CA ILE A 723 2.52 22.88 -14.66
C ILE A 723 3.18 21.69 -13.96
N CYS A 724 3.50 20.62 -14.69
CA CYS A 724 4.24 19.47 -14.17
C CYS A 724 5.62 19.37 -14.83
N SER A 725 6.68 19.60 -14.07
CA SER A 725 8.05 19.49 -14.59
C SER A 725 8.49 18.06 -14.87
N CYS A 726 8.12 17.09 -14.00
CA CYS A 726 8.53 15.69 -14.14
C CYS A 726 8.08 15.06 -15.47
N HIS A 727 6.84 15.33 -15.86
CA HIS A 727 6.22 14.76 -17.06
C HIS A 727 6.05 15.78 -18.20
N ASN A 728 6.59 16.99 -18.03
CA ASN A 728 6.53 18.08 -18.99
C ASN A 728 5.09 18.43 -19.44
N VAL A 729 4.16 18.48 -18.48
CA VAL A 729 2.73 18.77 -18.74
C VAL A 729 2.50 20.28 -18.60
N SER A 730 1.99 20.91 -19.65
CA SER A 730 1.60 22.32 -19.68
C SER A 730 0.18 22.55 -19.17
N LYS A 731 -0.19 23.83 -18.96
CA LYS A 731 -1.57 24.23 -18.68
C LYS A 731 -2.48 23.77 -19.83
N GLY A 732 -2.05 23.97 -21.08
CA GLY A 732 -2.76 23.56 -22.28
C GLY A 732 -3.05 22.06 -22.32
N ASP A 733 -2.08 21.22 -21.95
CA ASP A 733 -2.28 19.75 -21.91
C ASP A 733 -3.34 19.34 -20.88
N ILE A 734 -3.35 19.97 -19.70
CA ILE A 734 -4.37 19.74 -18.67
C ILE A 734 -5.73 20.25 -19.17
N CYS A 735 -5.77 21.44 -19.76
CA CYS A 735 -6.98 22.01 -20.33
C CYS A 735 -7.55 21.12 -21.44
N GLN A 736 -6.69 20.56 -22.28
CA GLN A 736 -7.07 19.63 -23.36
C GLN A 736 -7.55 18.30 -22.80
N ALA A 737 -6.90 17.76 -21.75
CA ALA A 737 -7.35 16.53 -21.09
C ALA A 737 -8.74 16.72 -20.45
N VAL A 738 -8.99 17.86 -19.81
CA VAL A 738 -10.33 18.23 -19.30
C VAL A 738 -11.33 18.32 -20.45
N SER A 739 -10.96 18.99 -21.55
CA SER A 739 -11.80 19.07 -22.76
C SER A 739 -12.09 17.70 -23.38
N GLY A 740 -11.18 16.74 -23.20
CA GLY A 740 -11.32 15.35 -23.61
C GLY A 740 -12.10 14.47 -22.62
N GLY A 741 -12.66 15.04 -21.55
CA GLY A 741 -13.52 14.34 -20.58
C GLY A 741 -12.89 14.00 -19.23
N ALA A 742 -11.66 14.44 -18.95
CA ALA A 742 -11.04 14.23 -17.64
C ALA A 742 -11.61 15.20 -16.58
N GLY A 743 -12.67 14.78 -15.90
CA GLY A 743 -13.41 15.60 -14.92
C GLY A 743 -12.87 15.59 -13.49
N ASP A 744 -11.89 14.72 -13.17
CA ASP A 744 -11.32 14.62 -11.83
C ASP A 744 -9.80 14.38 -11.83
N MET A 745 -9.19 14.46 -10.65
CA MET A 745 -7.75 14.31 -10.49
C MET A 745 -7.23 12.90 -10.83
N ALA A 746 -8.03 11.85 -10.70
CA ALA A 746 -7.62 10.50 -11.05
C ALA A 746 -7.54 10.35 -12.58
N ALA A 747 -8.54 10.87 -13.29
CA ALA A 747 -8.56 10.96 -14.74
C ALA A 747 -7.39 11.81 -15.27
N ILE A 748 -7.14 13.00 -14.69
CA ILE A 748 -6.01 13.84 -15.09
C ILE A 748 -4.67 13.13 -14.88
N LYS A 749 -4.48 12.46 -13.74
CA LYS A 749 -3.27 11.65 -13.47
C LYS A 749 -3.11 10.50 -14.47
N SER A 750 -4.20 9.84 -14.84
CA SER A 750 -4.16 8.75 -15.82
C SER A 750 -3.78 9.27 -17.22
N CYS A 751 -4.46 10.32 -17.69
CA CYS A 751 -4.31 10.82 -19.05
C CYS A 751 -3.01 11.61 -19.27
N THR A 752 -2.61 12.44 -18.32
CA THR A 752 -1.46 13.36 -18.49
C THR A 752 -0.21 12.91 -17.74
N LYS A 753 -0.34 11.93 -16.83
CA LYS A 753 0.69 11.57 -15.83
C LYS A 753 1.08 12.74 -14.90
N ALA A 754 0.44 13.92 -14.99
CA ALA A 754 0.72 15.02 -14.07
C ALA A 754 0.45 14.58 -12.62
N ALA A 755 1.31 15.02 -11.69
CA ALA A 755 1.27 14.66 -10.27
C ALA A 755 1.55 13.17 -9.92
N THR A 756 2.01 12.33 -10.85
CA THR A 756 2.41 10.93 -10.56
C THR A 756 3.91 10.73 -10.33
N GLY A 757 4.76 11.68 -10.75
CA GLY A 757 6.22 11.67 -10.50
C GLY A 757 6.55 12.12 -9.06
N CYS A 758 7.08 13.33 -8.88
CA CYS A 758 7.41 13.85 -7.54
C CYS A 758 6.20 14.38 -6.73
N GLY A 759 5.00 14.43 -7.34
CA GLY A 759 3.77 14.93 -6.70
C GLY A 759 3.72 16.45 -6.43
N GLY A 760 4.80 17.20 -6.64
CA GLY A 760 4.92 18.62 -6.26
C GLY A 760 3.93 19.58 -6.93
N CYS A 761 3.40 19.23 -8.11
CA CYS A 761 2.44 20.03 -8.87
C CYS A 761 0.97 19.73 -8.55
N SER A 762 0.66 18.78 -7.66
CA SER A 762 -0.72 18.26 -7.46
C SER A 762 -1.76 19.34 -7.19
N ALA A 763 -1.41 20.35 -6.38
CA ALA A 763 -2.33 21.44 -6.04
C ALA A 763 -2.62 22.35 -7.24
N LEU A 764 -1.58 22.69 -8.02
CA LEU A 764 -1.71 23.55 -9.20
C LEU A 764 -2.43 22.83 -10.35
N VAL A 765 -2.18 21.53 -10.53
CA VAL A 765 -2.92 20.68 -11.48
C VAL A 765 -4.42 20.70 -11.17
N LYS A 766 -4.79 20.54 -9.90
CA LYS A 766 -6.19 20.61 -9.46
C LYS A 766 -6.81 21.97 -9.77
N GLN A 767 -6.10 23.07 -9.48
CA GLN A 767 -6.59 24.42 -9.75
C GLN A 767 -6.78 24.69 -11.26
N VAL A 768 -5.85 24.23 -12.12
CA VAL A 768 -5.99 24.37 -13.59
C VAL A 768 -7.16 23.53 -14.11
N MET A 769 -7.34 22.31 -13.60
CA MET A 769 -8.47 21.45 -13.95
C MET A 769 -9.81 22.10 -13.58
N GLU A 770 -9.94 22.59 -12.34
CA GLU A 770 -11.14 23.28 -11.87
C GLU A 770 -11.42 24.57 -12.67
N TYR A 771 -10.38 25.32 -13.03
CA TYR A 771 -10.51 26.52 -13.87
C TYR A 771 -10.98 26.19 -15.29
N GLN A 772 -10.43 25.15 -15.93
CA GLN A 772 -10.86 24.76 -17.27
C GLN A 772 -12.30 24.24 -17.27
N LEU A 773 -12.69 23.42 -16.28
CA LEU A 773 -14.06 22.95 -16.12
C LEU A 773 -15.04 24.13 -16.01
N ALA A 774 -14.72 25.10 -15.16
CA ALA A 774 -15.51 26.34 -15.03
C ALA A 774 -15.57 27.14 -16.34
N GLY A 775 -14.46 27.27 -17.07
CA GLY A 775 -14.38 27.97 -18.36
C GLY A 775 -15.19 27.32 -19.49
N GLN A 776 -15.47 26.02 -19.40
CA GLN A 776 -16.29 25.29 -20.38
C GLN A 776 -17.79 25.34 -20.09
N GLY A 777 -18.21 26.10 -19.09
CA GLY A 777 -19.60 26.10 -18.63
C GLY A 777 -20.02 24.74 -18.06
N VAL A 778 -19.06 23.85 -17.80
CA VAL A 778 -19.29 22.65 -16.99
C VAL A 778 -19.41 23.17 -15.57
N GLU A 779 -20.67 23.35 -15.14
CA GLU A 779 -20.97 23.54 -13.73
C GLU A 779 -20.28 22.40 -12.99
N VAL A 780 -19.29 22.73 -12.16
CA VAL A 780 -18.67 21.76 -11.26
C VAL A 780 -19.79 21.37 -10.29
N LYS A 781 -20.52 20.33 -10.67
CA LYS A 781 -21.64 19.79 -9.90
C LYS A 781 -21.14 19.57 -8.48
N LYS A 782 -21.68 20.37 -7.56
CA LYS A 782 -21.40 20.19 -6.12
C LYS A 782 -22.28 19.10 -5.52
N ASP A 783 -22.98 18.35 -6.36
CA ASP A 783 -23.75 17.16 -6.06
C ASP A 783 -22.96 16.25 -5.12
N ILE A 784 -23.59 15.87 -4.01
CA ILE A 784 -22.97 15.00 -3.02
C ILE A 784 -22.74 13.59 -3.60
N CYS A 785 -23.70 13.10 -4.37
CA CYS A 785 -23.70 11.79 -5.02
C CYS A 785 -24.89 11.71 -5.99
N GLU A 786 -25.07 10.58 -6.68
CA GLU A 786 -26.22 10.37 -7.58
C GLU A 786 -27.58 10.62 -6.90
N HIS A 787 -27.72 10.34 -5.60
CA HIS A 787 -29.00 10.51 -4.89
C HIS A 787 -29.39 11.96 -4.58
N PHE A 788 -28.44 12.90 -4.57
CA PHE A 788 -28.67 14.30 -4.20
C PHE A 788 -27.87 15.26 -5.09
N PRO A 789 -28.54 16.03 -5.96
CA PRO A 789 -27.91 17.04 -6.81
C PRO A 789 -27.70 18.37 -6.05
N TRP A 790 -27.15 18.28 -4.83
CA TRP A 790 -26.96 19.41 -3.93
C TRP A 790 -25.64 19.27 -3.19
N SER A 791 -25.01 20.38 -2.85
CA SER A 791 -23.88 20.45 -1.93
C SER A 791 -24.29 20.20 -0.48
N ARG A 792 -23.31 19.91 0.39
CA ARG A 792 -23.56 19.76 1.83
C ARG A 792 -24.22 21.01 2.43
N GLN A 793 -23.73 22.19 2.06
CA GLN A 793 -24.24 23.46 2.57
C GLN A 793 -25.70 23.68 2.16
N GLU A 794 -26.06 23.38 0.91
CA GLU A 794 -27.44 23.45 0.44
C GLU A 794 -28.34 22.45 1.17
N ILE A 795 -27.88 21.20 1.38
CA ILE A 795 -28.62 20.24 2.20
C ILE A 795 -28.85 20.76 3.62
N TYR A 796 -27.84 21.36 4.25
CA TYR A 796 -27.98 21.96 5.58
C TYR A 796 -29.08 23.04 5.57
N HIS A 797 -29.05 23.96 4.59
CA HIS A 797 -30.08 24.99 4.46
C HIS A 797 -31.47 24.40 4.22
N LEU A 798 -31.61 23.42 3.32
CA LEU A 798 -32.87 22.74 3.04
C LEU A 798 -33.46 22.08 4.30
N VAL A 799 -32.62 21.41 5.08
CA VAL A 799 -33.02 20.77 6.34
C VAL A 799 -33.52 21.81 7.36
N ARG A 800 -32.77 22.90 7.54
CA ARG A 800 -33.11 23.95 8.51
C ARG A 800 -34.35 24.73 8.13
N VAL A 801 -34.41 25.25 6.90
CA VAL A 801 -35.50 26.11 6.42
C VAL A 801 -36.83 25.35 6.35
N ASN A 802 -36.81 24.08 5.90
CA ASN A 802 -38.02 23.29 5.75
C ASN A 802 -38.33 22.40 6.98
N HIS A 803 -37.59 22.58 8.07
CA HIS A 803 -37.72 21.80 9.32
C HIS A 803 -37.73 20.28 9.09
N ILE A 804 -36.88 19.79 8.20
CA ILE A 804 -36.81 18.36 7.84
C ILE A 804 -36.16 17.59 8.98
N ARG A 805 -36.82 16.53 9.46
CA ARG A 805 -36.38 15.76 10.63
C ARG A 805 -35.89 14.36 10.29
N THR A 806 -36.21 13.82 9.12
CA THR A 806 -35.80 12.45 8.73
C THR A 806 -35.20 12.41 7.34
N PHE A 807 -34.43 11.35 7.06
CA PHE A 807 -33.86 11.13 5.74
C PHE A 807 -34.94 10.88 4.68
N GLU A 808 -35.99 10.15 5.02
CA GLU A 808 -37.12 9.88 4.12
C GLU A 808 -37.79 11.17 3.65
N GLN A 809 -37.98 12.14 4.56
CA GLN A 809 -38.52 13.45 4.20
C GLN A 809 -37.59 14.23 3.26
N LEU A 810 -36.26 14.15 3.48
CA LEU A 810 -35.29 14.86 2.68
C LEU A 810 -35.17 14.25 1.28
N ILE A 811 -34.96 12.94 1.19
CA ILE A 811 -34.76 12.24 -0.07
C ILE A 811 -36.02 12.24 -0.92
N ALA A 812 -37.22 12.11 -0.33
CA ALA A 812 -38.46 12.16 -1.10
C ALA A 812 -38.76 13.54 -1.71
N ARG A 813 -38.23 14.62 -1.13
CA ARG A 813 -38.46 15.99 -1.61
C ARG A 813 -37.35 16.53 -2.51
N TYR A 814 -36.10 16.15 -2.24
CA TYR A 814 -34.91 16.80 -2.82
C TYR A 814 -33.88 15.81 -3.38
N GLY A 815 -34.18 14.51 -3.41
CA GLY A 815 -33.30 13.46 -3.94
C GLY A 815 -34.08 12.30 -4.56
N HIS A 816 -33.42 11.16 -4.73
CA HIS A 816 -34.04 9.92 -5.20
C HIS A 816 -33.29 8.68 -4.71
N GLY A 817 -33.91 7.50 -4.86
CA GLY A 817 -33.33 6.22 -4.44
C GLY A 817 -33.42 6.00 -2.92
N HIS A 818 -32.52 5.17 -2.41
CA HIS A 818 -32.40 4.79 -1.00
C HIS A 818 -31.12 5.32 -0.34
N GLY A 819 -30.23 5.98 -1.08
CA GLY A 819 -29.01 6.60 -0.60
C GLY A 819 -27.81 5.65 -0.57
N CYS A 820 -26.61 6.20 -0.41
CA CYS A 820 -25.33 5.48 -0.41
C CYS A 820 -24.46 5.81 0.82
N GLU A 821 -23.24 5.27 0.85
CA GLU A 821 -22.22 5.54 1.87
C GLU A 821 -21.74 6.99 1.93
N VAL A 822 -22.08 7.81 0.94
CA VAL A 822 -21.74 9.22 0.92
C VAL A 822 -22.84 10.06 1.55
N CYS A 823 -24.08 9.97 1.04
CA CYS A 823 -25.15 10.87 1.46
C CYS A 823 -25.77 10.48 2.80
N LYS A 824 -25.88 9.18 3.14
CA LYS A 824 -26.50 8.76 4.41
C LYS A 824 -25.75 9.28 5.64
N PRO A 825 -24.43 9.06 5.79
CA PRO A 825 -23.71 9.60 6.94
C PRO A 825 -23.63 11.13 6.93
N LEU A 826 -23.62 11.76 5.75
CA LEU A 826 -23.67 13.22 5.62
C LEU A 826 -24.99 13.77 6.16
N VAL A 827 -26.13 13.22 5.73
CA VAL A 827 -27.45 13.66 6.19
C VAL A 827 -27.62 13.35 7.67
N ALA A 828 -27.15 12.19 8.15
CA ALA A 828 -27.12 11.89 9.59
C ALA A 828 -26.39 12.98 10.38
N SER A 829 -25.21 13.39 9.92
CA SER A 829 -24.43 14.47 10.53
C SER A 829 -25.19 15.80 10.50
N VAL A 830 -25.82 16.15 9.38
CA VAL A 830 -26.63 17.38 9.26
C VAL A 830 -27.82 17.35 10.22
N LEU A 831 -28.63 16.30 10.21
CA LEU A 831 -29.80 16.16 11.10
C LEU A 831 -29.39 16.20 12.57
N ALA A 832 -28.30 15.52 12.95
CA ALA A 832 -27.80 15.55 14.32
C ALA A 832 -27.26 16.93 14.71
N SER A 833 -26.63 17.66 13.79
CA SER A 833 -26.16 19.02 14.07
C SER A 833 -27.31 20.03 14.18
N CYS A 834 -28.41 19.82 13.45
CA CYS A 834 -29.58 20.71 13.47
C CYS A 834 -30.50 20.45 14.67
N TRP A 835 -30.67 19.18 15.04
CA TRP A 835 -31.75 18.74 15.94
C TRP A 835 -31.27 17.95 17.15
N ASN A 836 -30.03 17.46 17.14
CA ASN A 836 -29.39 16.69 18.21
C ASN A 836 -30.24 15.53 18.76
N GLU A 837 -30.96 14.85 17.87
CA GLU A 837 -31.78 13.71 18.25
C GLU A 837 -30.94 12.44 18.43
N TYR A 838 -31.41 11.54 19.30
CA TYR A 838 -30.75 10.25 19.53
C TYR A 838 -30.62 9.41 18.24
N LEU A 839 -29.40 8.96 17.96
CA LEU A 839 -28.99 8.41 16.66
C LEU A 839 -29.59 7.03 16.35
N LEU A 840 -30.00 6.25 17.37
CA LEU A 840 -30.61 4.93 17.15
C LEU A 840 -32.14 4.95 17.18
N LYS A 841 -32.77 6.14 17.04
CA LYS A 841 -34.20 6.17 16.68
C LYS A 841 -34.39 5.45 15.34
N PRO A 842 -35.54 4.78 15.11
CA PRO A 842 -35.78 4.04 13.88
C PRO A 842 -35.53 4.84 12.59
N ALA A 843 -35.86 6.14 12.58
CA ALA A 843 -35.66 7.02 11.42
C ALA A 843 -34.19 7.44 11.19
N HIS A 844 -33.31 7.31 12.19
CA HIS A 844 -31.91 7.75 12.13
C HIS A 844 -30.93 6.57 12.04
N LEU A 845 -31.31 5.40 12.57
CA LEU A 845 -30.49 4.18 12.60
C LEU A 845 -29.96 3.78 11.20
N PRO A 846 -30.78 3.78 10.12
CA PRO A 846 -30.32 3.36 8.79
C PRO A 846 -29.25 4.25 8.16
N LEU A 847 -28.98 5.42 8.76
CA LEU A 847 -28.02 6.40 8.26
C LEU A 847 -26.65 6.27 8.91
N GLN A 848 -26.57 5.53 10.02
CA GLN A 848 -25.37 5.47 10.85
C GLN A 848 -24.39 4.45 10.30
N ASP A 849 -23.16 4.89 10.05
CA ASP A 849 -22.04 3.97 9.86
C ASP A 849 -21.77 3.19 11.16
N THR A 850 -21.07 2.06 11.05
CA THR A 850 -20.83 1.11 12.15
C THR A 850 -20.38 1.77 13.46
N ASN A 851 -19.53 2.80 13.38
CA ASN A 851 -19.01 3.48 14.55
C ASN A 851 -20.08 4.26 15.32
N ASP A 852 -20.92 5.01 14.62
CA ASP A 852 -22.02 5.77 15.21
C ASP A 852 -23.20 4.87 15.57
N ARG A 853 -23.41 3.77 14.83
CA ARG A 853 -24.44 2.76 15.09
C ARG A 853 -24.22 2.04 16.43
N TYR A 854 -22.96 1.80 16.80
CA TYR A 854 -22.61 1.07 18.03
C TYR A 854 -21.93 1.94 19.08
N PHE A 855 -21.87 3.25 18.86
CA PHE A 855 -21.25 4.21 19.78
C PHE A 855 -19.86 3.77 20.27
N ALA A 856 -19.05 3.23 19.35
CA ALA A 856 -17.70 2.71 19.60
C ALA A 856 -16.90 2.62 18.28
N ASN A 857 -15.56 2.74 18.30
CA ASN A 857 -14.79 2.57 17.05
C ASN A 857 -14.54 1.10 16.76
N ILE A 858 -14.90 0.65 15.58
CA ILE A 858 -14.54 -0.68 15.10
C ILE A 858 -13.02 -0.82 14.91
N GLN A 859 -12.49 -1.99 15.22
CA GLN A 859 -11.08 -2.39 15.09
C GLN A 859 -10.92 -3.39 13.94
N LYS A 860 -9.68 -3.71 13.58
CA LYS A 860 -9.36 -4.56 12.41
C LYS A 860 -9.96 -5.97 12.48
N ASP A 861 -10.10 -6.50 13.68
CA ASP A 861 -10.68 -7.82 13.99
C ASP A 861 -12.21 -7.77 14.18
N GLY A 862 -12.84 -6.61 13.96
CA GLY A 862 -14.26 -6.43 14.19
C GLY A 862 -14.66 -6.19 15.65
N THR A 863 -13.72 -6.10 16.59
CA THR A 863 -14.01 -5.64 17.96
C THR A 863 -14.12 -4.12 18.02
N TYR A 864 -14.40 -3.57 19.21
CA TYR A 864 -14.64 -2.15 19.43
C TYR A 864 -13.72 -1.55 20.50
N SER A 865 -13.44 -0.26 20.37
CA SER A 865 -12.80 0.54 21.41
C SER A 865 -13.83 1.30 22.24
N VAL A 866 -13.70 1.24 23.56
CA VAL A 866 -14.47 2.01 24.53
C VAL A 866 -13.59 3.12 25.11
N VAL A 867 -14.09 4.36 25.07
CA VAL A 867 -13.35 5.53 25.56
C VAL A 867 -14.28 6.35 26.47
N PRO A 868 -14.22 6.17 27.80
CA PRO A 868 -14.99 6.98 28.72
C PRO A 868 -14.53 8.45 28.66
N ARG A 869 -15.45 9.37 28.95
CA ARG A 869 -15.15 10.79 29.04
C ARG A 869 -14.36 11.07 30.33
N MET A 870 -13.23 11.75 30.19
CA MET A 870 -12.41 12.26 31.29
C MET A 870 -12.21 13.75 31.00
N ALA A 871 -13.13 14.58 31.51
CA ALA A 871 -13.15 16.01 31.17
C ALA A 871 -11.83 16.66 31.62
N ALA A 872 -11.19 17.42 30.72
CA ALA A 872 -9.88 18.04 30.98
C ALA A 872 -8.75 17.07 31.38
N GLY A 873 -8.95 15.75 31.22
CA GLY A 873 -8.04 14.71 31.68
C GLY A 873 -8.18 14.31 33.15
N GLU A 874 -9.20 14.81 33.87
CA GLU A 874 -9.42 14.50 35.28
C GLU A 874 -10.08 13.14 35.48
N VAL A 875 -9.65 12.42 36.52
CA VAL A 875 -10.23 11.14 36.95
C VAL A 875 -10.03 10.97 38.46
N THR A 876 -11.08 10.50 39.14
CA THR A 876 -10.99 10.19 40.57
C THR A 876 -10.23 8.88 40.81
N PRO A 877 -9.64 8.65 42.00
CA PRO A 877 -9.03 7.37 42.33
C PRO A 877 -9.97 6.18 42.13
N ASP A 878 -11.22 6.29 42.57
CA ASP A 878 -12.23 5.24 42.40
C ASP A 878 -12.58 5.01 40.93
N GLY A 879 -12.71 6.08 40.13
CA GLY A 879 -12.95 5.98 38.70
C GLY A 879 -11.78 5.30 37.97
N LEU A 880 -10.54 5.60 38.36
CA LEU A 880 -9.34 4.97 37.81
C LEU A 880 -9.28 3.47 38.16
N ILE A 881 -9.64 3.11 39.40
CA ILE A 881 -9.77 1.72 39.84
C ILE A 881 -10.85 0.99 39.04
N ALA A 882 -12.02 1.62 38.85
CA ALA A 882 -13.12 1.05 38.09
C ALA A 882 -12.72 0.76 36.63
N ILE A 883 -12.07 1.72 35.94
CA ILE A 883 -11.53 1.49 34.59
C ILE A 883 -10.57 0.30 34.58
N GLY A 884 -9.65 0.21 35.54
CA GLY A 884 -8.71 -0.90 35.64
C GLY A 884 -9.39 -2.26 35.88
N GLN A 885 -10.42 -2.30 36.72
CA GLN A 885 -11.20 -3.52 36.99
C GLN A 885 -12.00 -3.97 35.76
N ILE A 886 -12.64 -3.04 35.06
CA ILE A 886 -13.37 -3.29 33.81
C ILE A 886 -12.41 -3.82 32.74
N ALA A 887 -11.28 -3.14 32.54
CA ALA A 887 -10.26 -3.58 31.59
C ALA A 887 -9.78 -5.02 31.88
N LYS A 888 -9.55 -5.35 33.15
CA LYS A 888 -9.15 -6.71 33.57
C LYS A 888 -10.26 -7.74 33.34
N ARG A 889 -11.50 -7.41 33.71
CA ARG A 889 -12.67 -8.30 33.60
C ARG A 889 -12.96 -8.67 32.15
N TYR A 890 -12.96 -7.68 31.26
CA TYR A 890 -13.26 -7.86 29.85
C TYR A 890 -12.01 -8.10 29.00
N GLN A 891 -10.84 -8.23 29.63
CA GLN A 891 -9.54 -8.48 28.99
C GLN A 891 -9.20 -7.46 27.88
N LEU A 892 -9.40 -6.17 28.17
CA LEU A 892 -9.25 -5.08 27.21
C LEU A 892 -7.81 -4.52 27.22
N TYR A 893 -7.25 -4.30 26.04
CA TYR A 893 -5.99 -3.58 25.91
C TYR A 893 -6.19 -2.12 26.30
N SER A 894 -5.35 -1.59 27.19
CA SER A 894 -5.52 -0.26 27.77
C SER A 894 -4.37 0.67 27.38
N LYS A 895 -4.69 1.87 26.86
CA LYS A 895 -3.69 2.85 26.44
C LYS A 895 -4.09 4.29 26.79
N VAL A 896 -3.18 5.03 27.40
CA VAL A 896 -3.33 6.47 27.60
C VAL A 896 -3.06 7.20 26.29
N THR A 897 -3.94 8.14 25.93
CA THR A 897 -3.87 8.90 24.68
C THR A 897 -3.35 10.31 24.88
N GLY A 898 -2.86 10.93 23.81
CA GLY A 898 -2.47 12.34 23.80
C GLY A 898 -3.61 13.33 24.03
N GLY A 899 -4.86 12.87 24.10
CA GLY A 899 -6.04 13.67 24.49
C GLY A 899 -6.36 13.59 25.98
N GLN A 900 -5.45 13.07 26.81
CA GLN A 900 -5.61 12.84 28.25
C GLN A 900 -6.77 11.90 28.59
N ARG A 901 -6.90 10.80 27.83
CA ARG A 901 -7.93 9.78 28.05
C ARG A 901 -7.33 8.38 28.08
N ILE A 902 -8.09 7.42 28.61
CA ILE A 902 -7.77 6.00 28.59
C ILE A 902 -8.65 5.31 27.55
N ASP A 903 -8.04 4.75 26.52
CA ASP A 903 -8.72 3.94 25.51
C ASP A 903 -8.65 2.46 25.92
N LEU A 904 -9.80 1.79 25.85
CA LEU A 904 -9.96 0.35 26.10
C LEU A 904 -10.31 -0.35 24.79
N PHE A 905 -9.45 -1.23 24.28
CA PHE A 905 -9.62 -1.89 22.99
C PHE A 905 -9.95 -3.38 23.14
N GLY A 906 -10.67 -3.92 22.16
CA GLY A 906 -10.97 -5.34 22.06
C GLY A 906 -12.38 -5.73 22.52
N ALA A 907 -13.25 -4.79 22.88
CA ALA A 907 -14.60 -5.11 23.35
C ALA A 907 -15.43 -5.73 22.23
N ARG A 908 -16.02 -6.90 22.45
CA ARG A 908 -16.97 -7.49 21.49
C ARG A 908 -18.29 -6.72 21.51
N LEU A 909 -19.07 -6.85 20.44
CA LEU A 909 -20.30 -6.08 20.26
C LEU A 909 -21.27 -6.28 21.45
N GLU A 910 -21.49 -7.53 21.86
CA GLU A 910 -22.39 -7.89 22.96
C GLU A 910 -21.89 -7.50 24.36
N GLN A 911 -20.59 -7.20 24.48
CA GLN A 911 -20.00 -6.73 25.74
C GLN A 911 -20.22 -5.24 25.97
N LEU A 912 -20.44 -4.45 24.89
CA LEU A 912 -20.50 -2.99 25.00
C LEU A 912 -21.55 -2.51 26.02
N PRO A 913 -22.80 -3.01 26.05
CA PRO A 913 -23.76 -2.56 27.06
C PRO A 913 -23.37 -2.91 28.50
N ALA A 914 -22.74 -4.06 28.72
CA ALA A 914 -22.30 -4.45 30.07
C ALA A 914 -21.14 -3.56 30.55
N ILE A 915 -20.16 -3.31 29.67
CA ILE A 915 -19.03 -2.41 29.94
C ILE A 915 -19.54 -0.99 30.24
N TRP A 916 -20.45 -0.45 29.42
CA TRP A 916 -20.97 0.90 29.63
C TRP A 916 -21.87 1.04 30.85
N ARG A 917 -22.56 -0.03 31.28
CA ARG A 917 -23.30 -0.03 32.55
C ARG A 917 -22.34 0.13 33.73
N GLU A 918 -21.26 -0.65 33.77
CA GLU A 918 -20.24 -0.54 34.85
C GLU A 918 -19.54 0.83 34.82
N LEU A 919 -19.25 1.37 33.63
CA LEU A 919 -18.68 2.72 33.50
C LEU A 919 -19.65 3.81 33.98
N ALA A 920 -20.95 3.70 33.66
CA ALA A 920 -21.96 4.66 34.10
C ALA A 920 -22.18 4.60 35.62
N GLU A 921 -22.17 3.42 36.23
CA GLU A 921 -22.20 3.24 37.69
C GLU A 921 -20.98 3.87 38.38
N ALA A 922 -19.82 3.86 37.71
CA ALA A 922 -18.61 4.56 38.16
C ALA A 922 -18.60 6.07 37.82
N GLY A 923 -19.67 6.61 37.25
CA GLY A 923 -19.84 8.04 36.96
C GLY A 923 -19.30 8.52 35.61
N PHE A 924 -18.94 7.63 34.69
CA PHE A 924 -18.43 8.01 33.37
C PHE A 924 -19.55 8.18 32.33
N GLU A 925 -19.36 9.17 31.45
CA GLU A 925 -20.17 9.37 30.23
C GLU A 925 -19.41 8.92 28.98
N THR A 926 -20.10 8.88 27.83
CA THR A 926 -19.43 8.64 26.55
C THR A 926 -18.46 9.75 26.16
N GLY A 927 -17.22 9.37 25.85
CA GLY A 927 -16.21 10.26 25.30
C GLY A 927 -16.47 10.66 23.84
N HIS A 928 -17.48 10.07 23.18
CA HIS A 928 -17.74 10.22 21.74
C HIS A 928 -16.49 9.92 20.89
N ALA A 929 -15.74 8.93 21.36
CA ALA A 929 -14.61 8.24 20.74
C ALA A 929 -14.78 7.90 19.25
N TYR A 930 -16.01 7.77 18.79
CA TYR A 930 -16.41 7.13 17.53
C TYR A 930 -16.84 8.13 16.46
N GLY A 931 -17.61 9.15 16.85
CA GLY A 931 -18.25 10.03 15.89
C GLY A 931 -17.43 11.22 15.44
N LYS A 932 -17.98 11.97 14.47
CA LYS A 932 -17.48 13.30 14.07
C LYS A 932 -18.08 14.35 15.01
N SER A 933 -17.47 14.48 16.18
CA SER A 933 -17.92 15.35 17.27
C SER A 933 -16.73 15.92 18.05
N LEU A 934 -16.99 16.67 19.13
CA LEU A 934 -15.96 17.02 20.10
C LEU A 934 -15.33 15.76 20.70
N ARG A 935 -14.02 15.59 20.49
CA ARG A 935 -13.27 14.41 20.94
C ARG A 935 -12.55 14.57 22.26
N THR A 936 -12.08 15.76 22.60
CA THR A 936 -11.32 16.03 23.83
C THR A 936 -11.13 17.53 23.98
N VAL A 937 -11.09 17.99 25.23
CA VAL A 937 -10.53 19.29 25.60
C VAL A 937 -9.31 19.02 26.48
N LYS A 938 -8.11 19.12 25.89
CA LYS A 938 -6.86 18.87 26.63
C LYS A 938 -6.53 20.07 27.52
N SER A 939 -6.13 19.84 28.76
CA SER A 939 -5.76 20.91 29.69
C SER A 939 -4.36 20.73 30.27
N CYS A 940 -3.75 21.80 30.75
CA CYS A 940 -2.68 21.69 31.74
C CYS A 940 -3.26 21.92 33.13
N VAL A 941 -2.50 21.60 34.18
CA VAL A 941 -2.95 21.69 35.59
C VAL A 941 -3.23 23.12 36.10
N GLY A 942 -3.06 24.15 35.25
CA GLY A 942 -3.48 25.52 35.52
C GLY A 942 -2.78 26.22 36.69
N SER A 943 -3.31 27.37 37.11
CA SER A 943 -2.84 28.13 38.28
C SER A 943 -3.03 27.39 39.61
N THR A 944 -3.87 26.35 39.64
CA THR A 944 -4.12 25.52 40.82
C THR A 944 -2.87 24.77 41.28
N TRP A 945 -2.04 24.29 40.35
CA TRP A 945 -0.86 23.47 40.66
C TRP A 945 0.43 23.92 40.00
N CYS A 946 0.37 24.52 38.80
CA CYS A 946 1.56 24.93 38.07
C CYS A 946 2.05 26.28 38.59
N ARG A 947 3.33 26.36 38.98
CA ARG A 947 3.97 27.62 39.38
C ARG A 947 3.95 28.74 38.33
N TYR A 948 3.67 28.41 37.07
CA TYR A 948 3.56 29.35 35.95
C TYR A 948 2.11 29.57 35.49
N GLY A 949 1.15 28.87 36.09
CA GLY A 949 -0.25 29.01 35.72
C GLY A 949 -0.77 30.40 36.10
N VAL A 950 -1.34 31.09 35.12
CA VAL A 950 -1.93 32.42 35.25
C VAL A 950 -3.41 32.32 35.62
N GLN A 951 -4.12 31.40 34.96
CA GLN A 951 -5.55 31.16 35.21
C GLN A 951 -5.87 29.66 35.33
N ASP A 952 -7.09 29.35 35.79
CA ASP A 952 -7.59 27.99 35.95
C ASP A 952 -7.97 27.38 34.58
N SER A 953 -6.96 26.86 33.88
CA SER A 953 -7.18 26.16 32.61
C SER A 953 -7.93 24.85 32.74
N THR A 954 -7.85 24.18 33.89
CA THR A 954 -8.53 22.90 34.11
C THR A 954 -10.03 23.16 34.22
N GLY A 955 -10.45 24.10 35.07
CA GLY A 955 -11.85 24.49 35.23
C GLY A 955 -12.48 24.93 33.90
N LEU A 956 -11.80 25.81 33.15
CA LEU A 956 -12.30 26.24 31.84
C LEU A 956 -12.37 25.07 30.83
N ALA A 957 -11.37 24.18 30.80
CA ALA A 957 -11.42 23.00 29.93
C ALA A 957 -12.61 22.09 30.25
N VAL A 958 -12.92 21.88 31.54
CA VAL A 958 -14.11 21.14 32.00
C VAL A 958 -15.38 21.83 31.50
N THR A 959 -15.50 23.14 31.67
CA THR A 959 -16.65 23.93 31.17
C THR A 959 -16.84 23.76 29.66
N LEU A 960 -15.78 23.93 28.86
CA LEU A 960 -15.87 23.77 27.40
C LEU A 960 -16.22 22.32 27.01
N GLU A 961 -15.63 21.33 27.68
CA GLU A 961 -15.90 19.93 27.37
C GLU A 961 -17.35 19.52 27.67
N HIS A 962 -17.93 20.03 28.75
CA HIS A 962 -19.33 19.81 29.10
C HIS A 962 -20.31 20.63 28.28
N ARG A 963 -19.92 21.82 27.82
CA ARG A 963 -20.75 22.62 26.92
C ARG A 963 -20.87 21.95 25.55
N TYR A 964 -19.75 21.56 24.95
CA TYR A 964 -19.74 21.08 23.55
C TYR A 964 -19.84 19.55 23.42
N LYS A 965 -20.14 18.81 24.51
CA LYS A 965 -20.37 17.36 24.43
C LYS A 965 -21.60 17.06 23.58
N GLY A 966 -21.50 16.01 22.77
CA GLY A 966 -22.58 15.61 21.86
C GLY A 966 -22.66 16.42 20.56
N LEU A 967 -21.99 17.58 20.45
CA LEU A 967 -22.00 18.38 19.23
C LEU A 967 -21.48 17.58 18.04
N ARG A 968 -22.35 17.31 17.05
CA ARG A 968 -21.97 16.71 15.77
C ARG A 968 -21.51 17.78 14.80
N ALA A 969 -20.54 17.42 13.97
CA ALA A 969 -19.88 18.34 13.06
C ALA A 969 -19.43 17.64 11.76
N PRO A 970 -19.14 18.39 10.68
CA PRO A 970 -18.62 17.82 9.43
C PRO A 970 -17.40 16.93 9.65
N HIS A 971 -16.56 17.28 10.63
CA HIS A 971 -15.45 16.45 11.07
C HIS A 971 -15.27 16.50 12.60
N LYS A 972 -14.50 15.56 13.16
CA LYS A 972 -14.10 15.53 14.58
C LYS A 972 -13.33 16.80 14.99
N ILE A 973 -13.69 17.36 16.15
CA ILE A 973 -13.15 18.60 16.72
C ILE A 973 -12.30 18.25 17.96
N LYS A 974 -11.18 18.93 18.14
CA LYS A 974 -10.35 18.88 19.35
C LYS A 974 -10.17 20.29 19.87
N MET A 975 -10.17 20.44 21.19
CA MET A 975 -9.87 21.71 21.84
C MET A 975 -8.74 21.53 22.85
N ALA A 976 -8.14 22.64 23.26
CA ALA A 976 -7.24 22.63 24.41
C ALA A 976 -7.15 23.99 25.10
N VAL A 977 -6.95 23.96 26.41
CA VAL A 977 -6.85 25.14 27.27
C VAL A 977 -5.53 25.09 28.03
N SER A 978 -4.69 26.11 27.84
CA SER A 978 -3.42 26.27 28.55
C SER A 978 -3.50 27.42 29.54
N GLY A 979 -3.08 27.17 30.78
CA GLY A 979 -3.10 28.17 31.85
C GLY A 979 -1.98 29.22 31.76
N CYS A 980 -1.10 29.13 30.76
CA CYS A 980 -0.07 30.13 30.46
C CYS A 980 0.47 29.96 29.03
N THR A 981 1.30 30.91 28.59
CA THR A 981 1.94 30.94 27.27
C THR A 981 2.94 29.82 27.01
N ARG A 982 3.32 29.03 28.02
CA ARG A 982 4.13 27.81 27.84
C ARG A 982 3.36 26.66 27.17
N GLU A 983 2.04 26.80 27.09
CA GLU A 983 1.21 26.02 26.17
C GLU A 983 1.28 24.50 26.36
N CYS A 984 1.44 24.00 27.60
CA CYS A 984 1.59 22.56 27.85
C CYS A 984 0.41 21.69 27.35
N ALA A 985 -0.75 22.29 27.07
CA ALA A 985 -1.90 21.59 26.48
C ALA A 985 -1.86 21.49 24.95
N GLU A 986 -0.85 22.03 24.26
CA GLU A 986 -0.79 22.09 22.79
C GLU A 986 -2.02 22.78 22.18
N ALA A 987 -2.49 23.86 22.80
CA ALA A 987 -3.64 24.67 22.39
C ALA A 987 -3.62 25.08 20.91
N GLN A 988 -2.47 25.54 20.40
CA GLN A 988 -2.35 25.99 19.01
C GLN A 988 -2.40 24.82 18.02
N GLY A 989 -2.18 23.58 18.47
CA GLY A 989 -2.32 22.40 17.61
C GLY A 989 -3.75 21.88 17.45
N LYS A 990 -4.76 22.53 18.05
CA LYS A 990 -6.15 22.06 18.08
C LYS A 990 -7.07 22.94 17.22
N ASP A 991 -8.26 22.43 16.92
CA ASP A 991 -9.28 23.18 16.17
C ASP A 991 -9.69 24.45 16.92
N ILE A 992 -9.76 24.39 18.26
CA ILE A 992 -9.93 25.53 19.16
C ILE A 992 -8.85 25.49 20.25
N GLY A 993 -8.00 26.50 20.29
CA GLY A 993 -6.97 26.68 21.30
C GLY A 993 -7.32 27.86 22.21
N VAL A 994 -7.15 27.69 23.51
CA VAL A 994 -7.35 28.76 24.49
C VAL A 994 -6.10 28.88 25.35
N ILE A 995 -5.54 30.09 25.48
CA ILE A 995 -4.33 30.34 26.25
C ILE A 995 -4.57 31.51 27.21
N ALA A 996 -4.32 31.30 28.49
CA ALA A 996 -4.50 32.32 29.52
C ALA A 996 -3.51 33.48 29.37
N THR A 997 -4.01 34.69 29.63
CA THR A 997 -3.22 35.91 29.84
C THR A 997 -3.54 36.50 31.22
N GLU A 998 -2.82 37.56 31.61
CA GLU A 998 -3.13 38.28 32.86
C GLU A 998 -4.47 39.02 32.81
N LYS A 999 -5.01 39.28 31.61
CA LYS A 999 -6.22 40.08 31.40
C LYS A 999 -7.45 39.25 31.01
N GLY A 1000 -7.27 38.00 30.59
CA GLY A 1000 -8.34 37.15 30.10
C GLY A 1000 -7.79 35.94 29.33
N TRP A 1001 -8.43 35.61 28.22
CA TRP A 1001 -8.10 34.44 27.41
C TRP A 1001 -7.85 34.82 25.95
N ASN A 1002 -6.75 34.33 25.39
CA ASN A 1002 -6.50 34.36 23.96
C ASN A 1002 -7.14 33.15 23.30
N LEU A 1003 -8.00 33.39 22.31
CA LEU A 1003 -8.65 32.38 21.50
C LEU A 1003 -7.86 32.18 20.21
N TYR A 1004 -7.52 30.94 19.90
CA TYR A 1004 -6.89 30.50 18.66
C TYR A 1004 -7.82 29.54 17.92
N VAL A 1005 -7.92 29.61 16.60
CA VAL A 1005 -8.87 28.80 15.81
C VAL A 1005 -8.21 28.10 14.62
N CYS A 1006 -8.83 27.01 14.17
CA CYS A 1006 -8.52 26.31 12.92
C CYS A 1006 -7.13 25.65 12.86
N GLY A 1007 -6.59 25.19 13.99
CA GLY A 1007 -5.38 24.37 14.04
C GLY A 1007 -5.64 22.90 13.66
N ASN A 1008 -4.58 22.15 13.36
CA ASN A 1008 -4.66 20.74 12.98
C ASN A 1008 -3.43 19.96 13.44
N GLY A 1009 -3.63 18.90 14.24
CA GLY A 1009 -2.58 17.93 14.60
C GLY A 1009 -2.61 16.64 13.76
N GLY A 1010 -3.09 16.70 12.51
CA GLY A 1010 -3.25 15.57 11.60
C GLY A 1010 -2.11 15.39 10.58
N MET A 1011 -2.38 14.73 9.45
CA MET A 1011 -1.38 14.44 8.39
C MET A 1011 -0.67 15.70 7.84
N LYS A 1012 -1.35 16.85 7.87
CA LYS A 1012 -0.79 18.17 7.54
C LYS A 1012 -0.88 19.05 8.79
N PRO A 1013 0.10 18.98 9.70
CA PRO A 1013 0.04 19.74 10.93
C PRO A 1013 0.04 21.25 10.62
N ARG A 1014 -0.78 22.00 11.36
CA ARG A 1014 -0.98 23.44 11.21
C ARG A 1014 -1.27 24.04 12.58
N HIS A 1015 -0.61 25.14 12.93
CA HIS A 1015 -0.99 25.89 14.12
C HIS A 1015 -2.25 26.72 13.87
N ALA A 1016 -3.08 26.86 14.88
CA ALA A 1016 -4.25 27.70 14.92
C ALA A 1016 -3.85 29.18 14.91
N ASP A 1017 -4.65 30.02 14.25
CA ASP A 1017 -4.41 31.46 14.19
C ASP A 1017 -4.99 32.15 15.40
N LEU A 1018 -4.30 33.16 15.92
CA LEU A 1018 -4.82 34.00 17.00
C LEU A 1018 -6.09 34.70 16.50
N PHE A 1019 -7.23 34.39 17.08
CA PHE A 1019 -8.53 34.89 16.65
C PHE A 1019 -8.91 36.17 17.38
N ALA A 1020 -8.77 36.17 18.71
CA ALA A 1020 -9.03 37.30 19.59
C ALA A 1020 -8.20 37.17 20.88
N SER A 1021 -7.89 38.30 21.51
CA SER A 1021 -7.03 38.34 22.71
C SER A 1021 -7.76 38.91 23.92
N ASP A 1022 -7.31 38.52 25.12
CA ASP A 1022 -7.76 39.07 26.41
C ASP A 1022 -9.29 39.02 26.62
N LEU A 1023 -9.95 37.97 26.12
CA LEU A 1023 -11.39 37.79 26.27
C LEU A 1023 -11.75 37.39 27.70
N ASP A 1024 -12.84 37.94 28.23
CA ASP A 1024 -13.52 37.35 29.38
C ASP A 1024 -14.20 36.01 28.98
N GLU A 1025 -14.50 35.17 29.97
CA GLU A 1025 -15.03 33.82 29.73
C GLU A 1025 -16.37 33.82 28.98
N ALA A 1026 -17.27 34.78 29.27
CA ALA A 1026 -18.58 34.83 28.61
C ALA A 1026 -18.43 35.21 27.12
N THR A 1027 -17.57 36.18 26.82
CA THR A 1027 -17.26 36.57 25.43
C THR A 1027 -16.54 35.44 24.70
N LEU A 1028 -15.58 34.76 25.34
CA LEU A 1028 -14.87 33.61 24.78
C LEU A 1028 -15.84 32.50 24.35
N ILE A 1029 -16.75 32.10 25.23
CA ILE A 1029 -17.73 31.04 24.94
C ILE A 1029 -18.63 31.45 23.78
N ARG A 1030 -19.13 32.69 23.75
CA ARG A 1030 -19.95 33.20 22.64
C ARG A 1030 -19.22 33.16 21.30
N SER A 1031 -17.94 33.55 21.27
CA SER A 1031 -17.13 33.48 20.05
C SER A 1031 -16.94 32.04 19.57
N ILE A 1032 -16.72 31.08 20.48
CA ILE A 1032 -16.60 29.66 20.13
C ILE A 1032 -17.94 29.10 19.63
N ASP A 1033 -19.06 29.42 20.28
CA ASP A 1033 -20.40 28.98 19.87
C ASP A 1033 -20.69 29.38 18.42
N ARG A 1034 -20.52 30.66 18.11
CA ARG A 1034 -20.72 31.23 16.77
C ARG A 1034 -19.81 30.58 15.75
N LEU A 1035 -18.51 30.45 16.04
CA LEU A 1035 -17.54 29.86 15.11
C LEU A 1035 -17.88 28.40 14.79
N LEU A 1036 -18.21 27.59 15.80
CA LEU A 1036 -18.55 26.19 15.60
C LEU A 1036 -19.85 26.02 14.80
N MET A 1037 -20.88 26.82 15.09
CA MET A 1037 -22.14 26.77 14.32
C MET A 1037 -21.96 27.26 12.89
N PHE A 1038 -21.16 28.32 12.68
CA PHE A 1038 -20.84 28.79 11.34
C PHE A 1038 -20.04 27.76 10.53
N TYR A 1039 -19.06 27.10 11.15
CA TYR A 1039 -18.33 25.98 10.55
C TYR A 1039 -19.27 24.82 10.18
N ILE A 1040 -20.16 24.41 11.10
CA ILE A 1040 -21.13 23.34 10.86
C ILE A 1040 -22.06 23.68 9.68
N ARG A 1041 -22.47 24.94 9.58
CA ARG A 1041 -23.36 25.45 8.54
C ARG A 1041 -22.69 25.50 7.16
N THR A 1042 -21.42 25.88 7.09
CA THR A 1042 -20.78 26.26 5.82
C THR A 1042 -19.73 25.28 5.29
N ALA A 1043 -19.14 24.43 6.14
CA ALA A 1043 -18.10 23.52 5.71
C ALA A 1043 -18.62 22.38 4.84
N ASP A 1044 -17.75 21.85 3.99
CA ASP A 1044 -18.02 20.72 3.11
C ASP A 1044 -17.90 19.36 3.85
N ARG A 1045 -18.29 18.28 3.16
CA ARG A 1045 -18.27 16.91 3.68
C ARG A 1045 -16.88 16.52 4.16
N LEU A 1046 -16.79 16.08 5.42
CA LEU A 1046 -15.55 15.62 6.07
C LEU A 1046 -14.41 16.65 6.05
N GLN A 1047 -14.72 17.94 5.84
CA GLN A 1047 -13.73 19.01 5.79
C GLN A 1047 -13.29 19.39 7.21
N ARG A 1048 -11.97 19.53 7.42
CA ARG A 1048 -11.39 20.02 8.68
C ARG A 1048 -11.56 21.52 8.82
N THR A 1049 -11.63 22.03 10.05
CA THR A 1049 -11.69 23.48 10.35
C THR A 1049 -10.57 24.26 9.67
N SER A 1050 -9.34 23.74 9.70
CA SER A 1050 -8.17 24.34 9.03
C SER A 1050 -8.39 24.51 7.52
N THR A 1051 -8.78 23.42 6.83
CA THR A 1051 -8.99 23.44 5.38
C THR A 1051 -10.25 24.21 4.98
N TRP A 1052 -11.24 24.26 5.86
CA TRP A 1052 -12.42 25.10 5.69
C TRP A 1052 -12.04 26.58 5.70
N MET A 1053 -11.31 27.03 6.72
CA MET A 1053 -10.85 28.41 6.81
C MET A 1053 -9.93 28.79 5.64
N ASP A 1054 -8.99 27.92 5.26
CA ASP A 1054 -8.08 28.17 4.12
C ASP A 1054 -8.85 28.37 2.79
N ASN A 1055 -10.06 27.80 2.67
CA ASN A 1055 -10.90 27.90 1.48
C ASN A 1055 -11.91 29.07 1.54
N LEU A 1056 -12.04 29.77 2.68
CA LEU A 1056 -12.90 30.94 2.79
C LEU A 1056 -12.20 32.15 2.15
N GLU A 1057 -12.94 32.88 1.32
CA GLU A 1057 -12.48 34.17 0.79
C GLU A 1057 -12.32 35.15 1.96
N GLY A 1058 -11.10 35.68 2.15
CA GLY A 1058 -10.74 36.50 3.32
C GLY A 1058 -10.29 35.71 4.57
N GLY A 1059 -10.32 34.37 4.54
CA GLY A 1059 -9.73 33.51 5.57
C GLY A 1059 -10.16 33.82 7.00
N VAL A 1060 -9.18 33.99 7.91
CA VAL A 1060 -9.45 34.30 9.32
C VAL A 1060 -10.03 35.70 9.54
N ASP A 1061 -9.71 36.66 8.67
CA ASP A 1061 -10.21 38.04 8.79
C ASP A 1061 -11.70 38.10 8.50
N TYR A 1062 -12.14 37.42 7.43
CA TYR A 1062 -13.57 37.24 7.17
C TYR A 1062 -14.28 36.53 8.32
N LEU A 1063 -13.65 35.50 8.92
CA LEU A 1063 -14.22 34.88 10.12
C LEU A 1063 -14.34 35.85 11.30
N ARG A 1064 -13.38 36.76 11.52
CA ARG A 1064 -13.48 37.78 12.57
C ARG A 1064 -14.66 38.71 12.31
N GLU A 1065 -14.82 39.20 11.08
CA GLU A 1065 -15.96 40.05 10.69
C GLU A 1065 -17.31 39.36 10.96
N VAL A 1066 -17.46 38.10 10.53
CA VAL A 1066 -18.72 37.37 10.70
C VAL A 1066 -18.98 37.00 12.16
N ILE A 1067 -17.97 36.56 12.90
CA ILE A 1067 -18.14 35.96 14.23
C ILE A 1067 -18.06 36.99 15.36
N LEU A 1068 -17.10 37.91 15.29
CA LEU A 1068 -16.86 38.91 16.33
C LEU A 1068 -17.67 40.19 16.08
N GLU A 1069 -17.70 40.66 14.83
CA GLU A 1069 -18.40 41.90 14.46
C GLU A 1069 -19.85 41.67 14.01
N ASP A 1070 -20.26 40.41 13.84
CA ASP A 1070 -21.59 40.01 13.39
C ASP A 1070 -21.99 40.69 12.07
N SER A 1071 -21.06 40.76 11.12
CA SER A 1071 -21.25 41.49 9.85
C SER A 1071 -22.43 40.97 9.01
N LEU A 1072 -22.85 39.72 9.23
CA LEU A 1072 -24.01 39.10 8.57
C LEU A 1072 -25.30 39.19 9.39
N GLY A 1073 -25.26 39.67 10.64
CA GLY A 1073 -26.43 39.76 11.54
C GLY A 1073 -27.01 38.41 11.95
N ILE A 1074 -26.20 37.35 12.01
CA ILE A 1074 -26.62 35.97 12.33
C ILE A 1074 -26.09 35.49 13.68
N GLY A 1075 -25.34 36.30 14.42
CA GLY A 1075 -24.67 35.92 15.66
C GLY A 1075 -25.64 35.39 16.72
N GLU A 1076 -26.78 36.04 16.93
CA GLU A 1076 -27.81 35.58 17.87
C GLU A 1076 -28.43 34.24 17.43
N GLU A 1077 -28.67 34.06 16.12
CA GLU A 1077 -29.19 32.80 15.58
C GLU A 1077 -28.23 31.64 15.85
N LEU A 1078 -26.94 31.83 15.58
CA LEU A 1078 -25.89 30.83 15.83
C LEU A 1078 -25.77 30.51 17.33
N GLU A 1079 -25.89 31.50 18.21
CA GLU A 1079 -25.89 31.29 19.66
C GLU A 1079 -27.10 30.46 20.11
N GLN A 1080 -28.31 30.77 19.61
CA GLN A 1080 -29.53 30.02 19.90
C GLN A 1080 -29.47 28.57 19.39
N GLU A 1081 -28.83 28.35 18.23
CA GLU A 1081 -28.56 27.01 17.70
C GLU A 1081 -27.69 26.19 18.64
N MET A 1082 -26.59 26.78 19.13
CA MET A 1082 -25.72 26.11 20.09
C MET A 1082 -26.45 25.83 21.41
N VAL A 1083 -27.21 26.79 21.94
CA VAL A 1083 -28.01 26.60 23.16
C VAL A 1083 -28.95 25.40 23.01
N ARG A 1084 -29.64 25.26 21.88
CA ARG A 1084 -30.50 24.09 21.62
C ARG A 1084 -29.71 22.79 21.67
N VAL A 1085 -28.51 22.72 21.10
CA VAL A 1085 -27.66 21.51 21.14
C VAL A 1085 -27.25 21.20 22.59
N VAL A 1086 -26.84 22.21 23.35
CA VAL A 1086 -26.46 22.07 24.77
C VAL A 1086 -27.63 21.56 25.62
N GLU A 1087 -28.81 22.18 25.50
CA GLU A 1087 -30.00 21.84 26.30
C GLU A 1087 -30.61 20.48 25.94
N SER A 1088 -30.44 20.04 24.69
CA SER A 1088 -30.95 18.74 24.20
C SER A 1088 -29.98 17.58 24.41
N TYR A 1089 -28.78 17.84 24.96
CA TYR A 1089 -27.77 16.81 25.15
C TYR A 1089 -28.31 15.65 26.00
N GLN A 1090 -28.07 14.44 25.52
CA GLN A 1090 -28.28 13.21 26.24
C GLN A 1090 -27.08 12.29 26.04
N CYS A 1091 -26.67 11.59 27.10
CA CYS A 1091 -25.64 10.57 26.97
C CYS A 1091 -26.21 9.38 26.18
N GLU A 1092 -25.69 9.16 24.98
CA GLU A 1092 -26.17 8.13 24.03
C GLU A 1092 -26.18 6.73 24.67
N TRP A 1093 -25.15 6.40 25.45
CA TRP A 1093 -25.10 5.13 26.19
C TRP A 1093 -26.11 5.06 27.33
N GLN A 1094 -26.32 6.13 28.11
CA GLN A 1094 -27.37 6.14 29.13
C GLN A 1094 -28.76 5.94 28.50
N THR A 1095 -29.03 6.65 27.41
CA THR A 1095 -30.26 6.52 26.62
C THR A 1095 -30.42 5.11 26.04
N THR A 1096 -29.32 4.46 25.64
CA THR A 1096 -29.32 3.05 25.18
C THR A 1096 -29.63 2.08 26.32
N LEU A 1097 -28.96 2.24 27.46
CA LEU A 1097 -29.05 1.33 28.61
C LEU A 1097 -30.44 1.33 29.27
N ASN A 1098 -31.16 2.46 29.18
CA ASN A 1098 -32.48 2.63 29.77
C ASN A 1098 -33.63 2.01 28.93
N ASP A 1099 -33.35 1.46 27.74
CA ASP A 1099 -34.36 0.90 26.84
C ASP A 1099 -33.98 -0.51 26.35
N PRO A 1100 -34.67 -1.56 26.82
CA PRO A 1100 -34.40 -2.95 26.42
C PRO A 1100 -34.46 -3.22 24.92
N GLN A 1101 -35.30 -2.48 24.16
CA GLN A 1101 -35.39 -2.68 22.70
C GLN A 1101 -34.13 -2.22 21.99
N ARG A 1102 -33.42 -1.22 22.53
CA ARG A 1102 -32.16 -0.71 21.97
C ARG A 1102 -31.00 -1.66 22.25
N LEU A 1103 -31.03 -2.32 23.40
CA LEU A 1103 -30.02 -3.34 23.76
C LEU A 1103 -30.03 -4.53 22.80
N ALA A 1104 -31.18 -4.84 22.18
CA ALA A 1104 -31.28 -5.91 21.18
C ALA A 1104 -30.41 -5.66 19.93
N LEU A 1105 -30.05 -4.40 19.64
CA LEU A 1105 -29.16 -4.04 18.52
C LEU A 1105 -27.70 -4.44 18.76
N PHE A 1106 -27.30 -4.65 20.02
CA PHE A 1106 -25.93 -4.95 20.41
C PHE A 1106 -25.66 -6.44 20.54
N ARG A 1107 -26.43 -7.28 19.85
CA ARG A 1107 -26.16 -8.73 19.80
C ARG A 1107 -25.29 -9.05 18.59
N SER A 1108 -24.35 -9.96 18.77
CA SER A 1108 -23.55 -10.49 17.66
C SER A 1108 -24.41 -11.34 16.73
N TYR A 1109 -25.33 -12.14 17.29
CA TYR A 1109 -26.29 -12.94 16.53
C TYR A 1109 -27.70 -12.81 17.10
N VAL A 1110 -28.71 -12.79 16.22
CA VAL A 1110 -30.12 -12.69 16.62
C VAL A 1110 -30.65 -13.97 17.26
N ASN A 1111 -30.08 -15.12 16.90
CA ASN A 1111 -30.53 -16.47 17.28
C ASN A 1111 -29.51 -17.28 18.08
N SER A 1112 -28.43 -16.65 18.56
CA SER A 1112 -27.40 -17.28 19.39
C SER A 1112 -26.79 -16.28 20.36
N ASP A 1113 -26.49 -16.74 21.57
CA ASP A 1113 -25.78 -15.96 22.61
C ASP A 1113 -24.28 -16.29 22.65
N GLU A 1114 -23.78 -17.19 21.80
CA GLU A 1114 -22.35 -17.53 21.81
C GLU A 1114 -21.54 -16.36 21.21
N PRO A 1115 -20.33 -16.09 21.75
CA PRO A 1115 -19.47 -15.03 21.25
C PRO A 1115 -18.89 -15.37 19.88
N ASP A 1116 -18.44 -14.34 19.15
CA ASP A 1116 -17.74 -14.51 17.88
C ASP A 1116 -16.40 -15.23 18.10
N GLU A 1117 -16.29 -16.47 17.62
CA GLU A 1117 -15.11 -17.33 17.82
C GLU A 1117 -13.87 -16.85 17.04
N SER A 1118 -14.05 -15.96 16.06
CA SER A 1118 -12.94 -15.39 15.28
C SER A 1118 -12.10 -14.40 16.09
N VAL A 1119 -12.64 -13.85 17.19
CA VAL A 1119 -11.95 -12.88 18.05
C VAL A 1119 -11.04 -13.61 19.04
N GLN A 1120 -9.78 -13.84 18.63
CA GLN A 1120 -8.77 -14.49 19.47
C GLN A 1120 -7.75 -13.49 20.06
N ARG A 1121 -7.31 -13.76 21.29
CA ARG A 1121 -6.38 -12.89 22.03
C ARG A 1121 -5.16 -13.66 22.51
N GLN A 1122 -4.01 -12.98 22.51
CA GLN A 1122 -2.75 -13.41 23.11
C GLN A 1122 -2.26 -12.36 24.09
N THR A 1123 -1.36 -12.71 25.01
CA THR A 1123 -0.75 -11.74 25.91
C THR A 1123 0.57 -11.25 25.34
N LEU A 1124 0.70 -9.93 25.16
CA LEU A 1124 1.95 -9.28 24.75
C LEU A 1124 2.23 -8.05 25.62
N ARG A 1125 3.43 -8.00 26.22
CA ARG A 1125 3.84 -6.97 27.21
C ARG A 1125 2.90 -6.89 28.42
N GLY A 1126 2.40 -8.03 28.88
CA GLY A 1126 1.50 -8.10 30.05
C GLY A 1126 0.09 -7.54 29.80
N GLN A 1127 -0.28 -7.27 28.56
CA GLN A 1127 -1.63 -6.86 28.18
C GLN A 1127 -2.21 -7.81 27.12
N PRO A 1128 -3.54 -8.01 27.11
CA PRO A 1128 -4.21 -8.75 26.04
C PRO A 1128 -4.06 -7.97 24.72
N GLN A 1129 -3.70 -8.67 23.65
CA GLN A 1129 -3.61 -8.16 22.29
C GLN A 1129 -4.17 -9.21 21.33
N LEU A 1130 -4.38 -8.84 20.07
CA LEU A 1130 -4.88 -9.76 19.07
C LEU A 1130 -3.86 -10.86 18.78
N ALA A 1131 -4.34 -12.10 18.75
CA ALA A 1131 -3.57 -13.24 18.27
C ALA A 1131 -3.59 -13.26 16.74
N ALA A 1132 -2.57 -13.85 16.13
CA ALA A 1132 -2.64 -14.21 14.71
C ALA A 1132 -3.76 -15.25 14.55
N PHE A 1133 -4.58 -15.08 13.52
CA PHE A 1133 -5.70 -15.98 13.25
C PHE A 1133 -5.18 -17.40 12.96
N ALA A 1134 -5.72 -18.39 13.65
CA ALA A 1134 -5.54 -19.80 13.32
C ALA A 1134 -6.65 -20.21 12.35
N ALA A 1135 -6.32 -20.85 11.23
CA ALA A 1135 -7.30 -21.31 10.25
C ALA A 1135 -8.29 -22.28 10.94
N GLN A 1136 -9.54 -21.86 11.09
CA GLN A 1136 -10.63 -22.71 11.56
C GLN A 1136 -11.26 -23.42 10.35
N GLY A 1137 -11.74 -24.65 10.54
CA GLY A 1137 -12.44 -25.42 9.51
C GLY A 1137 -13.74 -24.73 9.06
N GLU A 1138 -14.31 -25.15 7.92
CA GLU A 1138 -15.61 -24.62 7.50
C GLU A 1138 -16.71 -25.01 8.50
N PRO A 1139 -17.46 -24.04 9.07
CA PRO A 1139 -18.51 -24.33 10.04
C PRO A 1139 -19.62 -25.19 9.44
N ALA A 1140 -20.15 -26.14 10.22
CA ALA A 1140 -21.18 -27.05 9.75
C ALA A 1140 -22.51 -26.34 9.45
N LEU A 1141 -23.07 -26.61 8.27
CA LEU A 1141 -24.41 -26.18 7.89
C LEU A 1141 -25.48 -27.13 8.46
N PRO A 1142 -26.71 -26.67 8.70
CA PRO A 1142 -27.77 -27.52 9.21
C PRO A 1142 -28.13 -28.60 8.19
N SER A 1143 -28.46 -29.81 8.68
CA SER A 1143 -28.86 -30.94 7.84
C SER A 1143 -30.20 -30.75 7.14
N ARG A 1144 -31.06 -29.86 7.66
CA ARG A 1144 -32.34 -29.51 7.04
C ARG A 1144 -32.12 -28.44 5.96
N PRO A 1145 -32.81 -28.55 4.81
CA PRO A 1145 -32.62 -27.62 3.69
C PRO A 1145 -32.99 -26.17 4.02
N TRP A 1146 -33.89 -25.97 4.98
CA TRP A 1146 -34.32 -24.68 5.48
C TRP A 1146 -34.31 -24.66 7.01
N GLN A 1147 -33.80 -23.58 7.59
CA GLN A 1147 -33.81 -23.32 9.03
C GLN A 1147 -34.56 -22.02 9.32
N ALA A 1148 -35.47 -22.05 10.30
CA ALA A 1148 -36.06 -20.84 10.83
C ALA A 1148 -35.02 -20.12 11.70
N ILE A 1149 -34.73 -18.86 11.39
CA ILE A 1149 -33.66 -18.09 12.04
C ILE A 1149 -34.24 -17.17 13.12
N CYS A 1150 -35.16 -16.27 12.74
CA CYS A 1150 -35.77 -15.31 13.66
C CYS A 1150 -37.13 -14.81 13.14
N ASP A 1151 -37.84 -14.05 13.96
CA ASP A 1151 -39.00 -13.28 13.51
C ASP A 1151 -38.54 -12.09 12.64
N LEU A 1152 -39.36 -11.66 11.67
CA LEU A 1152 -39.01 -10.59 10.72
C LEU A 1152 -38.66 -9.27 11.42
N ASP A 1153 -39.38 -8.94 12.49
CA ASP A 1153 -39.20 -7.70 13.25
C ASP A 1153 -37.94 -7.71 14.13
N ALA A 1154 -37.27 -8.86 14.25
CA ALA A 1154 -35.95 -8.94 14.88
C ALA A 1154 -34.83 -8.41 13.97
N ILE A 1155 -35.07 -8.28 12.66
CA ILE A 1155 -34.16 -7.64 11.71
C ILE A 1155 -34.53 -6.15 11.59
N PRO A 1156 -33.66 -5.23 12.01
CA PRO A 1156 -33.95 -3.80 11.91
C PRO A 1156 -34.21 -3.38 10.46
N GLN A 1157 -35.25 -2.57 10.24
CA GLN A 1157 -35.59 -2.07 8.91
C GLN A 1157 -34.45 -1.22 8.34
N GLN A 1158 -34.13 -1.41 7.05
CA GLN A 1158 -33.05 -0.72 6.34
C GLN A 1158 -31.65 -0.92 6.98
N ALA A 1159 -31.44 -2.04 7.66
CA ALA A 1159 -30.17 -2.38 8.29
C ALA A 1159 -29.97 -3.91 8.36
N GLY A 1160 -28.77 -4.31 8.82
CA GLY A 1160 -28.39 -5.71 8.99
C GLY A 1160 -28.29 -6.16 10.44
N ILE A 1161 -28.36 -7.47 10.67
CA ILE A 1161 -28.08 -8.14 11.95
C ILE A 1161 -27.38 -9.48 11.70
N GLY A 1162 -26.44 -9.86 12.56
CA GLY A 1162 -25.78 -11.16 12.47
C GLY A 1162 -26.74 -12.29 12.86
N ALA A 1163 -26.53 -13.48 12.31
CA ALA A 1163 -27.27 -14.68 12.66
C ALA A 1163 -26.42 -15.93 12.43
N ARG A 1164 -26.91 -17.08 12.90
CA ARG A 1164 -26.32 -18.39 12.67
C ARG A 1164 -27.20 -19.30 11.84
N LEU A 1165 -26.60 -19.90 10.81
CA LEU A 1165 -27.18 -20.98 10.01
C LEU A 1165 -26.38 -22.26 10.30
N GLY A 1166 -26.88 -23.08 11.23
CA GLY A 1166 -26.05 -24.10 11.89
C GLY A 1166 -24.93 -23.42 12.69
N GLU A 1167 -23.67 -23.77 12.40
CA GLU A 1167 -22.49 -23.12 12.98
C GLU A 1167 -22.00 -21.94 12.12
N ARG A 1168 -22.50 -21.81 10.88
CA ARG A 1168 -22.08 -20.76 9.95
C ARG A 1168 -22.62 -19.40 10.38
N GLN A 1169 -21.73 -18.42 10.45
CA GLN A 1169 -22.10 -17.03 10.70
C GLN A 1169 -22.57 -16.35 9.41
N ILE A 1170 -23.81 -15.87 9.41
CA ILE A 1170 -24.44 -15.17 8.28
C ILE A 1170 -24.91 -13.77 8.70
N ALA A 1171 -25.06 -12.88 7.74
CA ALA A 1171 -25.63 -11.56 7.92
C ALA A 1171 -27.00 -11.51 7.26
N LEU A 1172 -28.02 -11.12 8.03
CA LEU A 1172 -29.36 -10.86 7.53
C LEU A 1172 -29.55 -9.36 7.32
N PHE A 1173 -30.11 -8.96 6.18
CA PHE A 1173 -30.37 -7.57 5.84
C PHE A 1173 -31.85 -7.39 5.46
N ARG A 1174 -32.50 -6.37 6.01
CA ARG A 1174 -33.86 -5.98 5.60
C ARG A 1174 -33.80 -4.69 4.81
N PHE A 1175 -34.10 -4.74 3.53
CA PHE A 1175 -34.07 -3.59 2.62
C PHE A 1175 -35.41 -3.46 1.91
N GLY A 1176 -36.15 -2.38 2.20
CA GLY A 1176 -37.57 -2.29 1.86
C GLY A 1176 -38.37 -3.43 2.52
N ASP A 1177 -39.17 -4.13 1.71
CA ASP A 1177 -39.98 -5.28 2.12
C ASP A 1177 -39.26 -6.63 1.94
N GLN A 1178 -38.01 -6.62 1.48
CA GLN A 1178 -37.23 -7.82 1.18
C GLN A 1178 -36.18 -8.10 2.26
N VAL A 1179 -35.86 -9.38 2.43
CA VAL A 1179 -34.82 -9.87 3.33
C VAL A 1179 -33.77 -10.61 2.51
N TYR A 1180 -32.51 -10.29 2.76
CA TYR A 1180 -31.33 -10.88 2.13
C TYR A 1180 -30.47 -11.55 3.18
N ALA A 1181 -29.72 -12.59 2.77
CA ALA A 1181 -28.76 -13.25 3.63
C ALA A 1181 -27.43 -13.44 2.89
N LEU A 1182 -26.33 -12.99 3.49
CA LEU A 1182 -24.97 -13.17 2.99
C LEU A 1182 -24.11 -13.83 4.08
N ASP A 1183 -22.91 -14.29 3.75
CA ASP A 1183 -21.91 -14.56 4.80
C ASP A 1183 -21.68 -13.28 5.63
N ASN A 1184 -21.47 -13.42 6.94
CA ASN A 1184 -21.19 -12.26 7.80
C ASN A 1184 -19.74 -11.73 7.67
N LEU A 1185 -18.94 -12.27 6.74
CA LEU A 1185 -17.52 -12.00 6.60
C LEU A 1185 -17.25 -10.65 5.92
N GLU A 1186 -16.33 -9.86 6.46
CA GLU A 1186 -15.77 -8.70 5.76
C GLU A 1186 -14.81 -9.17 4.65
N PRO A 1187 -15.05 -8.82 3.37
CA PRO A 1187 -14.11 -9.20 2.32
C PRO A 1187 -12.72 -8.62 2.54
N GLY A 1188 -11.68 -9.46 2.42
CA GLY A 1188 -10.29 -9.06 2.67
C GLY A 1188 -9.88 -9.03 4.15
N SER A 1189 -10.73 -9.52 5.05
CA SER A 1189 -10.42 -9.75 6.46
C SER A 1189 -11.09 -11.03 6.96
N GLU A 1190 -10.69 -11.50 8.14
CA GLU A 1190 -11.31 -12.62 8.85
C GLU A 1190 -12.44 -12.16 9.80
N ALA A 1191 -12.76 -10.86 9.82
CA ALA A 1191 -13.73 -10.28 10.73
C ALA A 1191 -15.18 -10.55 10.29
N ASN A 1192 -16.00 -11.14 11.17
CA ASN A 1192 -17.41 -11.41 10.91
C ASN A 1192 -18.30 -10.20 11.23
N VAL A 1193 -18.21 -9.16 10.42
CA VAL A 1193 -18.88 -7.88 10.68
C VAL A 1193 -19.80 -7.39 9.57
N LEU A 1194 -20.00 -8.10 8.46
CA LEU A 1194 -20.74 -7.57 7.32
C LEU A 1194 -22.19 -7.13 7.66
N SER A 1195 -22.85 -7.82 8.59
CA SER A 1195 -24.16 -7.44 9.15
C SER A 1195 -24.22 -6.02 9.75
N ARG A 1196 -23.06 -5.46 10.09
CA ARG A 1196 -22.88 -4.14 10.68
C ARG A 1196 -22.70 -3.05 9.61
N GLY A 1197 -22.72 -3.44 8.33
CA GLY A 1197 -22.58 -2.58 7.18
C GLY A 1197 -23.76 -1.63 6.99
N LEU A 1198 -23.51 -0.57 6.22
CA LEU A 1198 -24.52 0.42 5.86
C LEU A 1198 -25.24 -0.05 4.60
N LEU A 1199 -26.57 -0.11 4.61
CA LEU A 1199 -27.34 -0.46 3.42
C LEU A 1199 -27.53 0.76 2.53
N GLY A 1200 -27.71 0.54 1.23
CA GLY A 1200 -27.97 1.59 0.25
C GLY A 1200 -28.33 1.02 -1.10
N ASP A 1201 -28.30 1.87 -2.11
CA ASP A 1201 -28.39 1.46 -3.51
C ASP A 1201 -27.31 2.14 -4.36
N ALA A 1202 -26.94 1.47 -5.47
CA ALA A 1202 -26.11 2.04 -6.52
C ALA A 1202 -26.80 1.76 -7.86
N GLY A 1203 -27.25 2.81 -8.56
CA GLY A 1203 -28.05 2.66 -9.78
C GLY A 1203 -29.36 1.86 -9.57
N GLY A 1204 -29.94 1.92 -8.36
CA GLY A 1204 -31.12 1.14 -7.98
C GLY A 1204 -30.84 -0.29 -7.53
N GLU A 1205 -29.60 -0.78 -7.62
CA GLU A 1205 -29.21 -2.09 -7.11
C GLU A 1205 -29.03 -2.06 -5.58
N PRO A 1206 -29.73 -2.91 -4.81
CA PRO A 1206 -29.56 -2.96 -3.35
C PRO A 1206 -28.17 -3.47 -2.94
N ILE A 1207 -27.48 -2.69 -2.11
CA ILE A 1207 -26.12 -2.98 -1.67
C ILE A 1207 -25.95 -2.87 -0.15
N VAL A 1208 -24.94 -3.58 0.36
CA VAL A 1208 -24.34 -3.34 1.67
C VAL A 1208 -22.92 -2.80 1.46
N ILE A 1209 -22.58 -1.74 2.19
CA ILE A 1209 -21.23 -1.20 2.26
C ILE A 1209 -20.52 -1.84 3.45
N SER A 1210 -19.43 -2.54 3.18
CA SER A 1210 -18.69 -3.31 4.17
C SER A 1210 -18.11 -2.40 5.28
N PRO A 1211 -18.21 -2.76 6.57
CA PRO A 1211 -17.77 -1.89 7.67
C PRO A 1211 -16.32 -1.44 7.65
N LEU A 1212 -15.36 -2.33 7.33
CA LEU A 1212 -13.92 -2.05 7.49
C LEU A 1212 -13.32 -1.39 6.26
N TYR A 1213 -13.59 -1.93 5.07
CA TYR A 1213 -12.96 -1.49 3.82
C TYR A 1213 -13.89 -0.72 2.88
N LYS A 1214 -15.15 -0.50 3.28
CA LYS A 1214 -16.15 0.28 2.53
C LYS A 1214 -16.39 -0.24 1.11
N GLN A 1215 -16.30 -1.56 0.92
CA GLN A 1215 -16.60 -2.19 -0.37
C GLN A 1215 -18.11 -2.24 -0.61
N ARG A 1216 -18.55 -1.99 -1.85
CA ARG A 1216 -19.96 -2.07 -2.24
C ARG A 1216 -20.30 -3.48 -2.71
N ILE A 1217 -21.15 -4.17 -1.95
CA ILE A 1217 -21.51 -5.58 -2.18
C ILE A 1217 -23.01 -5.66 -2.46
N ARG A 1218 -23.39 -6.28 -3.57
CA ARG A 1218 -24.80 -6.51 -3.92
C ARG A 1218 -25.44 -7.48 -2.95
N LEU A 1219 -26.60 -7.09 -2.40
CA LEU A 1219 -27.34 -7.91 -1.45
C LEU A 1219 -27.89 -9.19 -2.08
N ARG A 1220 -28.19 -9.17 -3.39
CA ARG A 1220 -28.81 -10.30 -4.10
C ARG A 1220 -27.89 -11.52 -4.27
N ASP A 1221 -26.59 -11.29 -4.44
CA ASP A 1221 -25.65 -12.33 -4.90
C ASP A 1221 -24.28 -12.29 -4.19
N GLY A 1222 -24.02 -11.30 -3.35
CA GLY A 1222 -22.76 -11.17 -2.61
C GLY A 1222 -21.55 -10.76 -3.45
N ARG A 1223 -21.77 -10.24 -4.67
CA ARG A 1223 -20.69 -9.79 -5.58
C ARG A 1223 -20.40 -8.30 -5.44
N GLN A 1224 -19.17 -7.89 -5.78
CA GLN A 1224 -18.80 -6.48 -5.84
C GLN A 1224 -19.48 -5.76 -7.02
N CYS A 1225 -19.90 -4.52 -6.81
CA CYS A 1225 -20.49 -3.69 -7.86
C CYS A 1225 -19.49 -3.30 -8.97
N ASP A 1226 -18.25 -2.98 -8.59
CA ASP A 1226 -17.28 -2.34 -9.51
C ASP A 1226 -16.46 -3.33 -10.34
N GLY A 1227 -16.50 -4.65 -10.03
CA GLY A 1227 -15.73 -5.69 -10.70
C GLY A 1227 -16.44 -7.03 -10.92
N GLY A 1228 -17.65 -7.21 -10.38
CA GLY A 1228 -18.47 -8.42 -10.57
C GLY A 1228 -17.94 -9.70 -9.91
N GLU A 1229 -16.76 -9.65 -9.27
CA GLU A 1229 -16.16 -10.73 -8.49
C GLU A 1229 -17.02 -11.08 -7.28
N GLN A 1230 -16.95 -12.36 -6.88
CA GLN A 1230 -17.63 -12.83 -5.68
C GLN A 1230 -16.88 -12.37 -4.43
N ALA A 1231 -17.50 -11.51 -3.63
CA ALA A 1231 -16.93 -11.04 -2.37
C ALA A 1231 -17.32 -11.96 -1.21
N VAL A 1232 -18.61 -12.34 -1.14
CA VAL A 1232 -19.19 -13.22 -0.14
C VAL A 1232 -20.24 -14.13 -0.76
N ARG A 1233 -20.61 -15.21 -0.08
CA ARG A 1233 -21.70 -16.08 -0.53
C ARG A 1233 -23.05 -15.48 -0.14
N ALA A 1234 -24.03 -15.63 -1.03
CA ALA A 1234 -25.42 -15.32 -0.76
C ALA A 1234 -26.21 -16.59 -0.44
N TRP A 1235 -27.21 -16.44 0.42
CA TRP A 1235 -28.05 -17.53 0.90
C TRP A 1235 -29.52 -17.26 0.55
N PRO A 1236 -30.28 -18.27 0.11
CA PRO A 1236 -31.69 -18.10 -0.20
C PRO A 1236 -32.49 -17.84 1.07
N VAL A 1237 -33.38 -16.85 1.02
CA VAL A 1237 -34.24 -16.43 2.13
C VAL A 1237 -35.70 -16.48 1.73
N LYS A 1238 -36.58 -16.89 2.65
CA LYS A 1238 -38.04 -16.74 2.52
C LYS A 1238 -38.65 -16.28 3.84
N VAL A 1239 -39.77 -15.56 3.77
CA VAL A 1239 -40.54 -15.14 4.94
C VAL A 1239 -41.89 -15.85 4.94
N GLU A 1240 -42.16 -16.66 5.96
CA GLU A 1240 -43.40 -17.44 6.12
C GLU A 1240 -43.98 -17.21 7.51
N ASN A 1241 -45.25 -16.79 7.59
CA ASN A 1241 -45.95 -16.50 8.85
C ASN A 1241 -45.18 -15.54 9.78
N GLY A 1242 -44.52 -14.52 9.22
CA GLY A 1242 -43.73 -13.55 9.98
C GLY A 1242 -42.34 -14.05 10.43
N LYS A 1243 -41.94 -15.28 10.05
CA LYS A 1243 -40.62 -15.84 10.36
C LYS A 1243 -39.70 -15.85 9.14
N VAL A 1244 -38.44 -15.54 9.36
CA VAL A 1244 -37.37 -15.57 8.36
C VAL A 1244 -36.73 -16.95 8.35
N TRP A 1245 -36.74 -17.59 7.19
CA TRP A 1245 -36.12 -18.88 6.94
C TRP A 1245 -34.97 -18.72 5.96
N VAL A 1246 -33.83 -19.35 6.25
CA VAL A 1246 -32.64 -19.33 5.39
C VAL A 1246 -32.33 -20.76 4.95
N GLY A 1247 -32.05 -20.93 3.66
CA GLY A 1247 -31.69 -22.22 3.09
C GLY A 1247 -30.20 -22.53 3.23
N ASN A 1248 -29.87 -23.82 3.32
CA ASN A 1248 -28.50 -24.29 3.52
C ASN A 1248 -27.69 -24.49 2.22
N GLN A 1249 -28.25 -24.13 1.07
CA GLN A 1249 -27.56 -24.16 -0.22
C GLN A 1249 -27.25 -22.75 -0.67
N GLN A 1250 -26.00 -22.48 -1.03
CA GLN A 1250 -25.60 -21.19 -1.56
C GLN A 1250 -26.42 -20.83 -2.81
N LEU A 1251 -26.82 -19.57 -2.90
CA LEU A 1251 -27.47 -19.00 -4.07
C LEU A 1251 -26.43 -18.88 -5.19
N LEU A 1252 -26.52 -19.76 -6.19
CA LEU A 1252 -25.71 -19.70 -7.40
C LEU A 1252 -26.45 -18.84 -8.42
N ALA A 1253 -25.89 -17.69 -8.78
CA ALA A 1253 -26.41 -16.88 -9.87
C ALA A 1253 -26.35 -17.72 -11.16
N ARG A 1254 -27.51 -17.98 -11.79
CA ARG A 1254 -27.53 -18.44 -13.18
C ARG A 1254 -26.82 -17.37 -14.00
N ALA A 1255 -25.84 -17.76 -14.81
CA ALA A 1255 -25.27 -16.88 -15.82
C ALA A 1255 -26.44 -16.23 -16.59
N GLU A 1256 -26.51 -14.91 -16.59
CA GLU A 1256 -27.44 -14.15 -17.42
C GLU A 1256 -27.04 -14.38 -18.88
N ALA A 1257 -27.57 -15.46 -19.45
CA ALA A 1257 -27.81 -15.57 -20.87
C ALA A 1257 -29.24 -15.07 -21.11
N SER A 1258 -29.36 -13.76 -21.35
CA SER A 1258 -30.54 -13.07 -21.88
C SER A 1258 -30.11 -11.73 -22.46
#